data_AF-A0ABD2PYI6-F1
#
_entry.id   AF-A0ABD2PYI6-F1
#
_cell.length_a   1.000
_cell.length_b   1.000
_cell.length_c   1.000
_cell.angle_alpha   90.00
_cell.angle_beta   90.00
_cell.angle_gamma   90.00
#
_symmetry.space_group_name_H-M   'P 1'
#
loop_
_entity.id
_entity.type
_entity.pdbx_description
1 polymer ?
#
loop_
_entity_poly.entity_id
_entity_poly.type
_entity_poly.pdbx_seq_one_letter_code
_entity_poly.pdbx_strand_id
1 'polypeptide(L)'
;MGAVRMTRGGCSVSFHNLYSADATNQNSQKLKCLFGYFEALRQSTVNSLVSFYRNVAPKMIVYRGDAFMSVQIETYLKDSSDQPIGLMDKRFENSLEIGCKYTYVDFANALIGGGVLGRGMVQEEILFLEHPECIVARCLCAKMAPSEAIIIKGARHWNYGHGYSSSYQYDGSSAQDPVPCDNRGFLMRTFICIDAQYFGNSKLKPNQYKSAAIYRELKKVGSRFWLIFCQAYAGFSSVGVTEEIVTGNWGCGVFGGDPMLKACIQILAANRAKRKALHFCCYTDDKLFEELNKLAQYLTSTRVSEAAYLKALLLQGAACVTNKGTFSISSGFIPILQQSNFNHRVVAAVEYDRTTQVRFKSTVGAFAALTNAGVTRPLDQIKYLNQLLCGCQDFGNLDHLITTDGICEIGMSVALQYAKNYTGFLKTDIPVVPQFCPLEVTMSHTQCMTLLALMSIGAVVPYSPPMPSVDFSKLYGNGLASVKVEKLKCIFHAFANCPPTTRENSLVIFKRSVASVRRFRQSVEVFQLNIFAYNRNDRGETIGMDNPIFENRSSNQYFHVDFANKVLGGGVLGNGAVQEEIDFVEHPDCIVARCFMLPMHDHEAIIIEGARKTCLHTGYGTSFKFKADIRSDPVLMRDGLVNRVMVCMDAVDFSNNKIQQYARGAIKRELIKAYTGFSTHSLPKNAVTGNWGCGAFGGDPVLKAVIQILAASLAYLNSIHYCCFGDNQLHNDLLLLSSNLKSHTVTIGDFYEAIVTTANL
;
A
#
# COMPACT_ATOMS: atom_id res chain seq x y z
N MET A 1 23.30 -37.43 20.63
CA MET A 1 23.11 -35.96 20.53
C MET A 1 22.73 -35.64 19.10
N GLY A 2 21.54 -35.10 18.85
CA GLY A 2 21.05 -34.85 17.49
C GLY A 2 21.67 -33.60 16.88
N ALA A 3 22.31 -33.72 15.72
CA ALA A 3 22.85 -32.58 15.00
C ALA A 3 21.70 -31.72 14.43
N VAL A 4 21.69 -30.43 14.77
CA VAL A 4 20.80 -29.44 14.14
C VAL A 4 21.15 -29.35 12.65
N ARG A 5 20.27 -29.86 11.79
CA ARG A 5 20.44 -29.81 10.33
C ARG A 5 20.37 -28.35 9.87
N MET A 6 21.52 -27.78 9.48
CA MET A 6 21.55 -26.43 8.91
C MET A 6 20.72 -26.39 7.62
N THR A 7 19.80 -25.43 7.53
CA THR A 7 19.17 -25.06 6.26
C THR A 7 20.18 -24.27 5.41
N ARG A 8 20.25 -24.57 4.11
CA ARG A 8 21.14 -23.86 3.17
C ARG A 8 20.74 -22.38 3.10
N GLY A 9 21.52 -21.52 3.76
CA GLY A 9 21.32 -20.06 3.79
C GLY A 9 21.46 -19.40 5.18
N GLY A 10 21.58 -20.17 6.26
CA GLY A 10 21.78 -19.63 7.61
C GLY A 10 23.21 -19.15 7.90
N CYS A 11 23.35 -18.13 8.76
CA CYS A 11 24.64 -17.75 9.35
C CYS A 11 25.08 -18.81 10.38
N SER A 12 26.39 -19.05 10.53
CA SER A 12 26.86 -20.00 11.56
C SER A 12 26.55 -19.46 12.97
N VAL A 13 25.81 -20.26 13.73
CA VAL A 13 25.65 -20.17 15.19
C VAL A 13 26.65 -21.07 15.95
N SER A 14 27.48 -21.82 15.22
CA SER A 14 28.53 -22.67 15.79
C SER A 14 29.88 -21.95 15.79
N PHE A 15 30.62 -22.16 16.88
CA PHE A 15 32.01 -21.73 17.06
C PHE A 15 32.99 -22.49 16.14
N HIS A 16 32.55 -23.49 15.38
CA HIS A 16 33.39 -24.30 14.48
C HIS A 16 34.33 -23.47 13.58
N ASN A 17 33.85 -22.33 13.04
CA ASN A 17 34.64 -21.47 12.16
C ASN A 17 35.67 -20.58 12.91
N LEU A 18 35.61 -20.51 14.24
CA LEU A 18 36.65 -19.92 15.09
C LEU A 18 37.77 -20.93 15.41
N TYR A 19 37.45 -22.22 15.40
CA TYR A 19 38.36 -23.33 15.71
C TYR A 19 38.98 -24.00 14.46
N SER A 20 38.56 -23.64 13.25
CA SER A 20 39.10 -24.21 12.02
C SER A 20 40.56 -23.77 11.78
N ALA A 21 41.33 -24.64 11.10
CA ALA A 21 42.79 -24.54 11.02
C ALA A 21 43.37 -23.27 10.35
N ASP A 22 42.55 -22.45 9.68
CA ASP A 22 42.91 -21.11 9.19
C ASP A 22 42.98 -20.10 10.36
N ALA A 23 43.87 -20.32 11.33
CA ALA A 23 44.00 -19.51 12.54
C ALA A 23 44.57 -18.11 12.24
N THR A 24 43.70 -17.15 11.91
CA THR A 24 44.05 -15.74 11.76
C THR A 24 44.21 -15.04 13.13
N ASN A 25 44.98 -13.96 13.19
CA ASN A 25 45.05 -13.11 14.40
C ASN A 25 43.63 -12.70 14.87
N GLN A 26 42.75 -12.34 13.93
CA GLN A 26 41.35 -11.97 14.21
C GLN A 26 40.57 -13.07 14.96
N ASN A 27 40.70 -14.34 14.52
CA ASN A 27 40.07 -15.47 15.22
C ASN A 27 40.64 -15.63 16.64
N SER A 28 41.94 -15.42 16.83
CA SER A 28 42.55 -15.51 18.16
C SER A 28 42.03 -14.43 19.13
N GLN A 29 41.87 -13.18 18.67
CA GLN A 29 41.37 -12.09 19.52
C GLN A 29 39.88 -12.29 19.85
N LYS A 30 39.07 -12.80 18.90
CA LYS A 30 37.68 -13.23 19.15
C LYS A 30 37.57 -14.24 20.28
N LEU A 31 38.39 -15.30 20.21
CA LEU A 31 38.42 -16.33 21.24
C LEU A 31 38.84 -15.77 22.61
N LYS A 32 39.78 -14.82 22.65
CA LYS A 32 40.14 -14.13 23.90
C LYS A 32 38.97 -13.35 24.50
N CYS A 33 38.23 -12.54 23.71
CA CYS A 33 37.04 -11.84 24.22
C CYS A 33 35.97 -12.83 24.73
N LEU A 34 35.72 -13.91 23.99
CA LEU A 34 34.70 -14.89 24.34
C LEU A 34 35.06 -15.68 25.62
N PHE A 35 36.32 -16.08 25.80
CA PHE A 35 36.78 -16.73 27.03
C PHE A 35 36.93 -15.75 28.20
N GLY A 36 37.35 -14.51 27.94
CA GLY A 36 37.39 -13.43 28.94
C GLY A 36 36.01 -13.16 29.54
N TYR A 37 34.97 -13.17 28.71
CA TYR A 37 33.57 -13.10 29.16
C TYR A 37 33.15 -14.27 30.05
N PHE A 38 33.46 -15.52 29.69
CA PHE A 38 33.14 -16.67 30.54
C PHE A 38 33.89 -16.65 31.88
N GLU A 39 35.13 -16.17 31.89
CA GLU A 39 35.91 -15.99 33.12
C GLU A 39 35.37 -14.83 33.97
N ALA A 40 34.96 -13.71 33.36
CA ALA A 40 34.31 -12.61 34.07
C ALA A 40 32.94 -13.02 34.64
N LEU A 41 32.15 -13.83 33.93
CA LEU A 41 30.92 -14.43 34.45
C LEU A 41 31.17 -15.30 35.69
N ARG A 42 32.24 -16.11 35.69
CA ARG A 42 32.63 -16.96 36.83
C ARG A 42 32.90 -16.16 38.10
N GLN A 43 33.32 -14.90 37.96
CA GLN A 43 33.67 -13.98 39.05
C GLN A 43 32.53 -13.00 39.40
N SER A 44 31.42 -13.01 38.64
CA SER A 44 30.33 -12.04 38.74
C SER A 44 29.09 -12.62 39.45
N THR A 45 28.48 -11.83 40.34
CA THR A 45 27.19 -12.14 40.97
C THR A 45 26.03 -11.37 40.34
N VAL A 46 26.21 -10.82 39.14
CA VAL A 46 25.31 -9.79 38.58
C VAL A 46 24.19 -10.39 37.73
N ASN A 47 22.97 -10.32 38.26
CA ASN A 47 21.74 -10.72 37.57
C ASN A 47 21.13 -9.52 36.80
N SER A 48 21.60 -9.25 35.58
CA SER A 48 20.96 -8.31 34.66
C SER A 48 20.15 -9.02 33.56
N LEU A 49 18.99 -8.46 33.21
CA LEU A 49 18.15 -8.96 32.13
C LEU A 49 18.58 -8.41 30.77
N VAL A 50 18.59 -9.28 29.76
CA VAL A 50 18.79 -8.95 28.35
C VAL A 50 17.53 -9.31 27.57
N SER A 51 17.14 -8.47 26.62
CA SER A 51 15.93 -8.65 25.81
C SER A 51 16.17 -8.32 24.35
N PHE A 52 15.50 -9.08 23.48
CA PHE A 52 15.63 -9.00 22.03
C PHE A 52 14.25 -8.75 21.44
N TYR A 53 14.05 -7.60 20.79
CA TYR A 53 12.79 -7.24 20.13
C TYR A 53 13.02 -7.00 18.65
N ARG A 54 12.29 -7.71 17.78
CA ARG A 54 12.21 -7.33 16.37
C ARG A 54 11.17 -6.25 16.22
N ASN A 55 11.60 -5.01 15.99
CA ASN A 55 10.66 -3.97 15.59
C ASN A 55 10.49 -3.98 14.08
N VAL A 56 9.28 -4.28 13.63
CA VAL A 56 8.89 -4.24 12.23
C VAL A 56 8.21 -2.90 11.99
N ALA A 57 8.79 -2.05 11.14
CA ALA A 57 8.07 -0.88 10.64
C ALA A 57 6.74 -1.36 10.02
N PRO A 58 5.58 -0.79 10.44
CA PRO A 58 4.24 -1.29 10.10
C PRO A 58 4.11 -1.86 8.69
N LYS A 59 3.95 -3.19 8.61
CA LYS A 59 4.06 -3.93 7.35
C LYS A 59 2.93 -3.55 6.40
N MET A 60 3.29 -2.96 5.26
CA MET A 60 2.42 -2.75 4.12
C MET A 60 2.99 -3.44 2.88
N ILE A 61 2.12 -3.99 2.04
CA ILE A 61 2.51 -4.86 0.92
C ILE A 61 2.95 -3.98 -0.27
N VAL A 62 3.95 -4.45 -1.03
CA VAL A 62 4.77 -3.61 -1.94
C VAL A 62 4.48 -3.88 -3.42
N TYR A 63 4.23 -2.83 -4.21
CA TYR A 63 4.41 -2.84 -5.68
C TYR A 63 5.05 -1.53 -6.21
N ARG A 64 5.44 -1.48 -7.50
CA ARG A 64 6.29 -0.42 -8.11
C ARG A 64 5.46 0.62 -8.90
N GLY A 65 5.99 1.85 -9.01
CA GLY A 65 5.50 2.93 -9.89
C GLY A 65 5.90 4.32 -9.37
N ASP A 66 6.69 5.09 -10.12
CA ASP A 66 7.49 6.22 -9.58
C ASP A 66 7.02 7.65 -9.92
N ALA A 67 5.88 7.84 -10.60
CA ALA A 67 5.54 9.14 -11.24
C ALA A 67 4.87 10.23 -10.35
N PHE A 68 4.28 9.89 -9.19
CA PHE A 68 3.29 10.78 -8.52
C PHE A 68 3.77 11.59 -7.29
N MET A 69 5.08 11.65 -7.03
CA MET A 69 5.59 12.07 -5.72
C MET A 69 5.65 13.57 -5.44
N SER A 70 5.71 14.45 -6.44
CA SER A 70 6.13 15.85 -6.19
C SER A 70 5.06 16.76 -5.58
N VAL A 71 3.76 16.45 -5.72
CA VAL A 71 2.66 17.40 -5.42
C VAL A 71 2.03 17.24 -4.02
N GLN A 72 2.12 16.07 -3.38
CA GLN A 72 1.51 15.83 -2.05
C GLN A 72 2.46 16.08 -0.87
N ILE A 73 3.77 16.20 -1.11
CA ILE A 73 4.78 16.38 -0.05
C ILE A 73 4.62 17.74 0.67
N GLU A 74 4.27 18.80 -0.06
CA GLU A 74 4.19 20.18 0.45
C GLU A 74 3.00 20.47 1.37
N THR A 75 1.93 19.67 1.31
CA THR A 75 0.70 19.92 2.08
C THR A 75 0.73 19.26 3.46
N TYR A 76 1.34 18.07 3.59
CA TYR A 76 1.27 17.27 4.81
C TYR A 76 2.39 17.56 5.82
N LEU A 77 3.48 18.20 5.38
CA LEU A 77 4.64 18.52 6.21
C LEU A 77 4.64 19.95 6.75
N LYS A 78 3.43 20.49 6.93
CA LYS A 78 3.17 21.73 7.69
C LYS A 78 2.90 21.47 9.18
N ASP A 79 2.59 20.22 9.56
CA ASP A 79 2.22 19.83 10.93
C ASP A 79 3.37 19.17 11.74
N SER A 80 4.61 19.21 11.23
CA SER A 80 5.79 18.70 11.94
C SER A 80 6.36 19.75 12.91
N SER A 81 6.47 19.40 14.19
CA SER A 81 6.87 20.31 15.28
C SER A 81 8.25 20.95 15.14
N ASP A 82 8.31 22.26 15.41
CA ASP A 82 9.42 23.24 15.34
C ASP A 82 10.74 22.94 16.11
N GLN A 83 11.05 21.70 16.48
CA GLN A 83 12.25 21.37 17.27
C GLN A 83 13.40 20.90 16.36
N PRO A 84 14.46 21.71 16.16
CA PRO A 84 15.63 21.28 15.39
C PRO A 84 16.46 20.27 16.20
N ILE A 85 16.90 19.19 15.55
CA ILE A 85 17.84 18.26 16.16
C ILE A 85 19.19 18.93 16.37
N GLY A 86 19.66 18.91 17.62
CA GLY A 86 21.06 19.18 17.95
C GLY A 86 21.98 18.10 17.37
N LEU A 87 22.95 18.53 16.57
CA LEU A 87 24.02 17.71 16.00
C LEU A 87 25.36 18.22 16.56
N MET A 88 25.86 17.63 17.65
CA MET A 88 27.27 17.80 18.06
C MET A 88 27.65 16.84 19.19
N ASP A 89 28.80 16.16 19.06
CA ASP A 89 30.04 16.55 19.79
C ASP A 89 31.24 15.71 19.28
N LYS A 90 32.45 16.30 19.20
CA LYS A 90 33.69 15.53 18.94
C LYS A 90 34.07 14.62 20.11
N ARG A 91 33.55 14.87 21.32
CA ARG A 91 33.78 14.03 22.50
C ARG A 91 33.34 12.56 22.36
N PHE A 92 32.56 12.22 21.33
CA PHE A 92 32.16 10.83 21.03
C PHE A 92 33.14 10.06 20.13
N GLU A 93 34.22 10.67 19.60
CA GLU A 93 35.00 10.10 18.49
C GLU A 93 35.80 8.80 18.81
N ASN A 94 35.98 8.41 20.08
CA ASN A 94 36.81 7.25 20.45
C ASN A 94 36.32 6.40 21.65
N SER A 95 35.06 6.48 22.09
CA SER A 95 34.59 5.63 23.21
C SER A 95 33.12 5.19 23.14
N LEU A 96 32.91 3.88 23.31
CA LEU A 96 31.61 3.27 23.67
C LEU A 96 31.28 3.44 25.17
N GLU A 97 32.07 4.23 25.89
CA GLU A 97 31.97 4.44 27.35
C GLU A 97 31.03 5.58 27.76
N ILE A 98 30.27 6.17 26.83
CA ILE A 98 29.48 7.39 27.08
C ILE A 98 28.11 7.04 27.70
N GLY A 99 28.13 6.44 28.89
CA GLY A 99 27.07 6.54 29.89
C GLY A 99 25.68 5.96 29.57
N CYS A 100 24.84 6.06 30.59
CA CYS A 100 23.62 5.29 30.80
C CYS A 100 22.36 5.85 30.10
N LYS A 101 22.55 6.83 29.20
CA LYS A 101 21.48 7.76 28.78
C LYS A 101 21.12 7.63 27.29
N TYR A 102 21.91 6.91 26.51
CA TYR A 102 21.84 6.92 25.05
C TYR A 102 21.44 5.56 24.48
N THR A 103 20.85 5.60 23.29
CA THR A 103 20.61 4.41 22.46
C THR A 103 21.60 4.41 21.30
N TYR A 104 22.32 3.31 21.14
CA TYR A 104 23.40 3.16 20.17
C TYR A 104 22.90 2.47 18.90
N VAL A 105 23.35 2.92 17.74
CA VAL A 105 23.08 2.26 16.46
C VAL A 105 24.20 1.28 16.15
N ASP A 106 23.83 0.02 15.94
CA ASP A 106 24.69 -1.03 15.41
C ASP A 106 24.51 -1.12 13.89
N PHE A 107 25.61 -1.03 13.14
CA PHE A 107 25.63 -1.11 11.67
C PHE A 107 25.61 -2.56 11.20
N ALA A 108 24.57 -3.25 11.64
CA ALA A 108 24.41 -4.69 11.55
C ALA A 108 24.43 -5.21 10.11
N ASN A 109 24.82 -6.47 9.96
CA ASN A 109 24.45 -7.25 8.80
C ASN A 109 22.95 -7.60 8.86
N ALA A 110 22.30 -7.78 7.72
CA ALA A 110 20.94 -8.32 7.68
C ALA A 110 20.85 -9.68 8.40
N LEU A 111 21.92 -10.47 8.44
CA LEU A 111 22.11 -11.59 9.36
C LEU A 111 22.89 -11.11 10.59
N ILE A 112 22.17 -10.66 11.62
CA ILE A 112 22.70 -10.01 12.83
C ILE A 112 23.90 -10.74 13.47
N GLY A 113 24.84 -9.99 14.04
CA GLY A 113 26.14 -10.46 14.52
C GLY A 113 27.10 -10.88 13.41
N GLY A 114 26.78 -10.58 12.15
CA GLY A 114 27.60 -10.76 10.95
C GLY A 114 28.53 -11.97 10.96
N GLY A 115 29.83 -11.68 10.96
CA GLY A 115 30.94 -12.62 11.00
C GLY A 115 31.52 -12.88 12.39
N VAL A 116 30.82 -12.55 13.49
CA VAL A 116 31.41 -12.60 14.86
C VAL A 116 31.97 -13.99 15.20
N LEU A 117 31.26 -15.06 14.80
CA LEU A 117 31.71 -16.46 14.93
C LEU A 117 32.48 -16.99 13.70
N GLY A 118 33.19 -16.14 12.95
CA GLY A 118 33.92 -16.51 11.73
C GLY A 118 34.85 -15.39 11.23
N ARG A 119 34.87 -15.14 9.91
CA ARG A 119 35.69 -14.07 9.28
C ARG A 119 34.99 -12.71 9.37
N GLY A 120 35.75 -11.63 9.55
CA GLY A 120 35.24 -10.25 9.73
C GLY A 120 35.54 -9.73 11.14
N MET A 121 35.85 -8.43 11.26
CA MET A 121 36.22 -7.80 12.54
C MET A 121 35.97 -6.28 12.43
N VAL A 122 34.78 -5.92 11.95
CA VAL A 122 34.31 -4.54 11.82
C VAL A 122 33.33 -4.21 12.96
N GLN A 123 32.67 -3.05 12.90
CA GLN A 123 31.93 -2.48 14.04
C GLN A 123 30.91 -3.44 14.67
N GLU A 124 30.10 -4.17 13.89
CA GLU A 124 29.13 -5.16 14.42
C GLU A 124 29.84 -6.30 15.18
N GLU A 125 30.91 -6.88 14.61
CA GLU A 125 31.62 -7.96 15.29
C GLU A 125 32.33 -7.47 16.55
N ILE A 126 32.95 -6.30 16.52
CA ILE A 126 33.62 -5.70 17.69
C ILE A 126 32.60 -5.44 18.79
N LEU A 127 31.48 -4.79 18.47
CA LEU A 127 30.39 -4.52 19.41
C LEU A 127 29.87 -5.80 20.08
N PHE A 128 29.73 -6.89 19.31
CA PHE A 128 29.25 -8.18 19.81
C PHE A 128 30.33 -8.96 20.59
N LEU A 129 31.61 -8.66 20.43
CA LEU A 129 32.69 -9.24 21.27
C LEU A 129 32.84 -8.47 22.60
N GLU A 130 32.59 -7.17 22.57
CA GLU A 130 32.53 -6.28 23.73
C GLU A 130 31.26 -6.53 24.56
N HIS A 131 30.16 -6.93 23.91
CA HIS A 131 28.89 -7.31 24.51
C HIS A 131 28.45 -8.74 24.08
N PRO A 132 29.10 -9.83 24.54
CA PRO A 132 28.86 -11.20 24.07
C PRO A 132 27.42 -11.72 24.21
N GLU A 133 26.64 -11.13 25.11
CA GLU A 133 25.21 -11.39 25.25
C GLU A 133 24.43 -11.07 23.96
N CYS A 134 24.87 -10.10 23.16
CA CYS A 134 24.30 -9.78 21.85
C CYS A 134 24.41 -10.94 20.85
N ILE A 135 25.41 -11.83 20.99
CA ILE A 135 25.61 -12.99 20.09
C ILE A 135 24.41 -13.96 20.15
N VAL A 136 23.67 -13.98 21.26
CA VAL A 136 22.42 -14.77 21.40
C VAL A 136 21.37 -14.34 20.37
N ALA A 137 21.41 -13.10 19.87
CA ALA A 137 20.54 -12.65 18.77
C ALA A 137 20.69 -13.53 17.52
N ARG A 138 21.86 -14.13 17.26
CA ARG A 138 22.08 -15.05 16.12
C ARG A 138 21.23 -16.32 16.19
N CYS A 139 20.87 -16.76 17.39
CA CYS A 139 20.02 -17.92 17.63
C CYS A 139 18.53 -17.56 17.60
N LEU A 140 18.19 -16.33 17.99
CA LEU A 140 16.80 -15.88 18.15
C LEU A 140 16.23 -15.14 16.93
N CYS A 141 17.08 -14.49 16.14
CA CYS A 141 16.67 -13.59 15.06
C CYS A 141 17.02 -14.14 13.68
N ALA A 142 15.99 -14.38 12.87
CA ALA A 142 16.12 -14.58 11.43
C ALA A 142 16.69 -13.33 10.73
N LYS A 143 17.08 -13.47 9.45
CA LYS A 143 17.53 -12.34 8.62
C LYS A 143 16.53 -11.17 8.69
N MET A 144 17.01 -9.94 8.90
CA MET A 144 16.20 -8.73 8.84
C MET A 144 15.72 -8.48 7.41
N ALA A 145 14.44 -8.13 7.27
CA ALA A 145 13.93 -7.52 6.04
C ALA A 145 14.23 -5.99 6.05
N PRO A 146 14.22 -5.29 4.90
CA PRO A 146 14.53 -3.85 4.82
C PRO A 146 13.61 -2.92 5.64
N SER A 147 12.52 -3.45 6.20
CA SER A 147 11.57 -2.74 7.07
C SER A 147 11.73 -3.11 8.56
N GLU A 148 12.78 -3.83 8.94
CA GLU A 148 12.94 -4.41 10.28
C GLU A 148 14.23 -3.94 10.93
N ALA A 149 14.15 -3.55 12.20
CA ALA A 149 15.30 -3.38 13.07
C ALA A 149 15.23 -4.40 14.21
N ILE A 150 16.38 -4.83 14.71
CA ILE A 150 16.46 -5.62 15.95
C ILE A 150 16.92 -4.69 17.07
N ILE A 151 16.19 -4.72 18.18
CA ILE A 151 16.49 -3.94 19.37
C ILE A 151 17.00 -4.89 20.44
N ILE A 152 18.21 -4.64 20.93
CA ILE A 152 18.79 -5.39 22.04
C ILE A 152 18.84 -4.44 23.24
N LYS A 153 18.07 -4.72 24.30
CA LYS A 153 18.12 -3.93 25.54
C LYS A 153 18.72 -4.76 26.67
N GLY A 154 19.61 -4.12 27.43
CA GLY A 154 20.13 -4.64 28.69
C GLY A 154 21.43 -5.44 28.57
N ALA A 155 21.99 -5.56 27.37
CA ALA A 155 23.26 -6.25 27.15
C ALA A 155 24.42 -5.51 27.82
N ARG A 156 25.21 -6.23 28.60
CA ARG A 156 26.35 -5.72 29.39
C ARG A 156 27.62 -5.63 28.57
N HIS A 157 28.42 -4.60 28.86
CA HIS A 157 29.80 -4.49 28.39
C HIS A 157 30.70 -5.38 29.26
N TRP A 158 31.44 -6.31 28.64
CA TRP A 158 32.23 -7.33 29.34
C TRP A 158 33.72 -7.29 29.02
N ASN A 159 34.07 -6.90 27.79
CA ASN A 159 35.44 -6.95 27.28
C ASN A 159 35.83 -5.60 26.71
N TYR A 160 37.09 -5.20 26.91
CA TYR A 160 37.70 -4.09 26.19
C TYR A 160 38.61 -4.57 25.06
N GLY A 161 38.69 -3.78 24.00
CA GLY A 161 39.67 -3.94 22.94
C GLY A 161 39.87 -2.65 22.15
N HIS A 162 40.97 -2.59 21.41
CA HIS A 162 41.33 -1.43 20.58
C HIS A 162 41.73 -1.86 19.16
N GLY A 163 41.60 -0.94 18.19
CA GLY A 163 41.89 -1.20 16.77
C GLY A 163 40.66 -1.61 15.95
N TYR A 164 40.86 -1.96 14.68
CA TYR A 164 39.77 -2.23 13.75
C TYR A 164 40.21 -3.21 12.64
N SER A 165 39.31 -4.07 12.18
CA SER A 165 39.60 -5.08 11.15
C SER A 165 40.81 -5.94 11.53
N SER A 166 41.92 -5.89 10.80
CA SER A 166 43.11 -6.72 11.07
C SER A 166 43.95 -6.23 12.27
N SER A 167 43.75 -5.00 12.74
CA SER A 167 44.53 -4.42 13.84
C SER A 167 43.88 -4.54 15.22
N TYR A 168 42.66 -5.07 15.32
CA TYR A 168 41.95 -5.18 16.60
C TYR A 168 42.66 -6.14 17.57
N GLN A 169 42.74 -5.77 18.83
CA GLN A 169 43.33 -6.55 19.92
C GLN A 169 42.41 -6.51 21.15
N TYR A 170 42.40 -7.62 21.91
CA TYR A 170 41.71 -7.72 23.20
C TYR A 170 42.63 -7.28 24.34
N ASP A 171 42.13 -6.46 25.26
CA ASP A 171 42.94 -5.76 26.26
C ASP A 171 43.15 -6.53 27.57
N GLY A 172 42.46 -7.67 27.76
CA GLY A 172 42.63 -8.51 28.94
C GLY A 172 41.92 -8.02 30.22
N SER A 173 41.33 -6.83 30.19
CA SER A 173 40.58 -6.26 31.31
C SER A 173 39.12 -6.73 31.32
N SER A 174 38.62 -7.13 32.49
CA SER A 174 37.19 -7.37 32.74
C SER A 174 36.48 -6.03 32.91
N ALA A 175 35.47 -5.74 32.09
CA ALA A 175 34.77 -4.46 32.18
C ALA A 175 33.85 -4.38 33.41
N GLN A 176 34.09 -3.39 34.28
CA GLN A 176 33.07 -2.89 35.18
C GLN A 176 32.13 -1.99 34.37
N ASP A 177 31.05 -2.55 33.81
CA ASP A 177 30.05 -1.75 33.08
C ASP A 177 29.42 -0.71 34.04
N PRO A 178 29.65 0.61 33.83
CA PRO A 178 29.19 1.65 34.75
C PRO A 178 27.68 1.94 34.60
N VAL A 179 27.01 1.28 33.66
CA VAL A 179 25.58 1.45 33.43
C VAL A 179 24.78 0.80 34.58
N PRO A 180 23.85 1.52 35.24
CA PRO A 180 22.95 0.96 36.24
C PRO A 180 21.79 0.19 35.59
N CYS A 181 21.15 -0.65 36.39
CA CYS A 181 19.90 -1.30 36.02
C CYS A 181 18.68 -0.39 36.24
N ASP A 182 17.64 -0.58 35.41
CA ASP A 182 16.30 -0.07 35.68
C ASP A 182 15.59 -0.88 36.77
N ASN A 183 14.44 -0.39 37.25
CA ASN A 183 13.66 -1.00 38.34
C ASN A 183 13.16 -2.45 38.05
N ARG A 184 13.42 -3.00 36.85
CA ARG A 184 13.11 -4.37 36.45
C ARG A 184 14.35 -5.23 36.23
N GLY A 185 15.55 -4.70 36.47
CA GLY A 185 16.82 -5.41 36.32
C GLY A 185 17.46 -5.36 34.93
N PHE A 186 16.95 -4.56 33.97
CA PHE A 186 17.64 -4.34 32.69
C PHE A 186 18.69 -3.26 32.83
N LEU A 187 19.91 -3.48 32.32
CA LEU A 187 20.84 -2.36 32.12
C LEU A 187 20.20 -1.26 31.27
N MET A 188 20.48 0.00 31.62
CA MET A 188 20.04 1.20 30.89
C MET A 188 20.87 1.42 29.61
N ARG A 189 20.98 0.38 28.78
CA ARG A 189 21.67 0.34 27.49
C ARG A 189 20.75 -0.29 26.45
N THR A 190 20.60 0.36 25.30
CA THR A 190 19.79 -0.12 24.17
C THR A 190 20.62 -0.03 22.88
N PHE A 191 20.60 -1.09 22.08
CA PHE A 191 21.15 -1.15 20.74
C PHE A 191 20.04 -1.21 19.69
N ILE A 192 20.19 -0.45 18.60
CA ILE A 192 19.35 -0.44 17.40
C ILE A 192 20.18 -1.04 16.26
N CYS A 193 19.86 -2.27 15.85
CA CYS A 193 20.59 -3.00 14.81
C CYS A 193 19.90 -2.80 13.46
N ILE A 194 20.59 -2.20 12.47
CA ILE A 194 20.04 -1.87 11.13
C ILE A 194 21.02 -2.16 9.98
N ASP A 195 20.53 -2.74 8.87
CA ASP A 195 21.37 -3.20 7.76
C ASP A 195 21.48 -2.24 6.56
N ALA A 196 22.65 -2.20 5.92
CA ALA A 196 22.88 -1.34 4.75
C ALA A 196 22.85 -2.11 3.43
N GLN A 197 22.45 -1.45 2.34
CA GLN A 197 22.67 -1.98 1.00
C GLN A 197 24.13 -1.83 0.57
N TYR A 198 24.65 -2.86 -0.12
CA TYR A 198 26.03 -2.90 -0.60
C TYR A 198 26.20 -2.18 -1.96
N PHE A 199 27.10 -1.20 -1.97
CA PHE A 199 27.52 -0.39 -3.12
C PHE A 199 29.04 -0.40 -3.35
N GLY A 200 29.81 -1.26 -2.67
CA GLY A 200 31.28 -1.32 -2.71
C GLY A 200 31.92 -1.59 -4.09
N ASN A 201 31.13 -1.93 -5.11
CA ASN A 201 31.58 -2.01 -6.50
C ASN A 201 31.45 -0.64 -7.18
N SER A 202 32.52 -0.14 -7.82
CA SER A 202 32.54 1.16 -8.51
C SER A 202 31.42 1.34 -9.54
N LYS A 203 30.98 0.27 -10.22
CA LYS A 203 29.83 0.30 -11.16
C LYS A 203 28.47 0.45 -10.45
N LEU A 204 28.39 0.07 -9.17
CA LEU A 204 27.19 0.17 -8.34
C LEU A 204 27.15 1.45 -7.52
N LYS A 205 28.30 2.11 -7.27
CA LYS A 205 28.40 3.31 -6.44
C LYS A 205 27.44 4.44 -6.83
N PRO A 206 27.16 4.74 -8.13
CA PRO A 206 26.17 5.76 -8.51
C PRO A 206 24.71 5.35 -8.23
N ASN A 207 24.42 4.05 -8.06
CA ASN A 207 23.04 3.60 -7.83
C ASN A 207 22.49 4.04 -6.48
N GLN A 208 23.34 4.31 -5.48
CA GLN A 208 22.89 4.74 -4.16
C GLN A 208 22.13 6.07 -4.17
N TYR A 209 22.43 6.94 -5.14
CA TYR A 209 21.79 8.23 -5.32
C TYR A 209 20.46 8.17 -6.09
N LYS A 210 20.12 7.01 -6.68
CA LYS A 210 18.82 6.83 -7.35
C LYS A 210 17.72 6.97 -6.32
N SER A 211 16.60 7.56 -6.75
CA SER A 211 15.38 7.65 -5.95
C SER A 211 15.09 6.31 -5.26
N ALA A 212 15.05 5.20 -5.99
CA ALA A 212 14.81 3.85 -5.46
C ALA A 212 15.82 3.33 -4.41
N ALA A 213 17.05 3.86 -4.33
CA ALA A 213 18.08 3.44 -3.38
C ALA A 213 18.17 4.39 -2.18
N ILE A 214 18.15 5.71 -2.40
CA ILE A 214 17.78 6.71 -1.38
C ILE A 214 16.50 6.25 -0.69
N TYR A 215 15.57 5.67 -1.44
CA TYR A 215 14.37 5.02 -0.95
C TYR A 215 14.54 3.60 -0.41
N ARG A 216 15.47 2.72 -0.81
CA ARG A 216 15.73 1.50 -0.01
C ARG A 216 16.09 1.89 1.41
N GLU A 217 16.87 2.96 1.53
CA GLU A 217 17.37 3.51 2.77
C GLU A 217 16.35 4.43 3.49
N LEU A 218 15.26 4.87 2.82
CA LEU A 218 14.20 5.76 3.36
C LEU A 218 12.75 5.24 3.30
N LYS A 219 12.43 4.11 2.65
CA LYS A 219 11.08 3.88 2.06
C LYS A 219 10.83 2.43 1.56
N LYS A 220 9.55 2.13 1.36
CA LYS A 220 9.01 2.01 -0.02
C LYS A 220 7.57 2.52 -0.08
N VAL A 221 7.14 3.07 -1.23
CA VAL A 221 5.86 3.78 -1.41
C VAL A 221 4.81 2.92 -2.11
N GLY A 222 3.60 2.94 -1.55
CA GLY A 222 2.31 3.14 -2.22
C GLY A 222 1.41 3.94 -1.26
N SER A 223 0.90 5.12 -1.65
CA SER A 223 0.10 6.02 -0.76
C SER A 223 -1.17 5.33 -0.25
N ARG A 224 -1.82 5.68 0.86
CA ARG A 224 -1.97 6.98 1.56
C ARG A 224 -1.92 6.82 3.09
N PHE A 225 -0.75 7.08 3.68
CA PHE A 225 -0.57 8.03 4.80
C PHE A 225 0.95 8.28 4.87
N TRP A 226 1.43 9.25 4.11
CA TRP A 226 2.88 9.45 3.96
C TRP A 226 3.45 10.08 5.22
N LEU A 227 4.28 9.34 5.95
CA LEU A 227 5.72 9.60 6.04
C LEU A 227 6.40 8.62 7.01
N ILE A 228 7.39 7.92 6.43
CA ILE A 228 8.57 7.30 7.06
C ILE A 228 8.39 5.89 7.62
N PHE A 229 8.97 4.95 6.86
CA PHE A 229 9.25 3.55 7.22
C PHE A 229 10.63 3.17 6.65
N CYS A 230 11.66 3.95 7.01
CA CYS A 230 13.07 3.60 6.79
C CYS A 230 13.46 2.52 7.80
N GLN A 231 14.49 1.71 7.52
CA GLN A 231 15.04 0.81 8.55
C GLN A 231 15.61 1.59 9.74
N ALA A 232 16.28 2.72 9.47
CA ALA A 232 16.70 3.68 10.49
C ALA A 232 15.51 4.14 11.36
N TYR A 233 14.33 4.41 10.78
CA TYR A 233 13.13 4.75 11.56
C TYR A 233 12.49 3.54 12.25
N ALA A 234 12.53 2.34 11.65
CA ALA A 234 12.11 1.10 12.34
C ALA A 234 12.92 0.95 13.63
N GLY A 235 14.22 1.23 13.58
CA GLY A 235 15.08 1.39 14.75
C GLY A 235 14.61 2.54 15.65
N PHE A 236 14.73 3.77 15.16
CA PHE A 236 14.60 5.01 15.94
C PHE A 236 13.18 5.25 16.48
N SER A 237 12.12 4.62 15.95
CA SER A 237 10.75 4.70 16.48
C SER A 237 10.39 3.59 17.48
N SER A 238 11.33 2.69 17.79
CA SER A 238 11.07 1.55 18.67
C SER A 238 10.74 1.95 20.11
N VAL A 239 9.89 1.15 20.75
CA VAL A 239 9.59 1.25 22.17
C VAL A 239 10.87 0.98 22.98
N GLY A 240 11.17 1.82 23.97
CA GLY A 240 12.38 1.69 24.80
C GLY A 240 13.64 2.36 24.22
N VAL A 241 13.56 2.97 23.04
CA VAL A 241 14.62 3.87 22.53
C VAL A 241 14.55 5.21 23.26
N THR A 242 15.70 5.68 23.74
CA THR A 242 15.88 6.94 24.46
C THR A 242 15.59 8.17 23.59
N GLU A 243 15.44 9.33 24.22
CA GLU A 243 15.19 10.59 23.50
C GLU A 243 16.38 11.03 22.63
N GLU A 244 17.58 10.56 22.95
CA GLU A 244 18.84 10.84 22.25
C GLU A 244 19.41 9.55 21.64
N ILE A 245 19.93 9.61 20.42
CA ILE A 245 20.49 8.47 19.67
C ILE A 245 21.95 8.76 19.30
N VAL A 246 22.83 7.77 19.45
CA VAL A 246 24.23 7.79 19.00
C VAL A 246 24.38 6.89 17.77
N THR A 247 24.92 7.42 16.68
CA THR A 247 25.12 6.73 15.40
C THR A 247 26.40 7.23 14.70
N GLY A 248 26.61 6.87 13.43
CA GLY A 248 27.69 7.33 12.59
C GLY A 248 27.58 6.79 11.16
N ASN A 249 28.72 6.40 10.59
CA ASN A 249 28.93 5.98 9.19
C ASN A 249 28.29 4.63 8.79
N TRP A 250 27.00 4.46 9.10
CA TRP A 250 26.17 3.30 8.75
C TRP A 250 26.17 3.01 7.24
N GLY A 251 26.58 1.79 6.86
CA GLY A 251 26.63 1.37 5.46
C GLY A 251 27.72 2.04 4.61
N CYS A 252 28.68 2.71 5.25
CA CYS A 252 29.87 3.22 4.60
C CYS A 252 31.00 2.17 4.67
N GLY A 253 32.24 2.53 4.31
CA GLY A 253 33.37 1.60 4.33
C GLY A 253 33.21 0.46 3.31
N VAL A 254 33.23 -0.80 3.77
CA VAL A 254 33.08 -2.00 2.91
C VAL A 254 31.79 -1.96 2.09
N PHE A 255 30.70 -1.40 2.65
CA PHE A 255 29.42 -1.27 1.95
C PHE A 255 29.41 -0.13 0.90
N GLY A 256 30.43 0.73 0.83
CA GLY A 256 30.60 1.72 -0.24
C GLY A 256 29.60 2.89 -0.27
N GLY A 257 28.82 3.06 0.79
CA GLY A 257 27.91 4.20 0.96
C GLY A 257 28.64 5.54 1.08
N ASP A 258 27.96 6.60 0.63
CA ASP A 258 28.30 8.01 0.79
C ASP A 258 27.95 8.46 2.22
N PRO A 259 28.95 8.88 3.04
CA PRO A 259 28.72 9.25 4.44
C PRO A 259 27.74 10.41 4.61
N MET A 260 27.79 11.43 3.75
CA MET A 260 26.90 12.59 3.82
C MET A 260 25.46 12.20 3.46
N LEU A 261 25.27 11.35 2.43
CA LEU A 261 23.95 10.79 2.12
C LEU A 261 23.38 10.00 3.32
N LYS A 262 24.20 9.15 3.92
CA LYS A 262 23.81 8.29 5.06
C LYS A 262 23.53 9.10 6.33
N ALA A 263 24.24 10.19 6.56
CA ALA A 263 23.95 11.13 7.63
C ALA A 263 22.61 11.87 7.39
N CYS A 264 22.39 12.41 6.18
CA CYS A 264 21.13 13.08 5.84
C CYS A 264 19.90 12.17 6.01
N ILE A 265 20.04 10.89 5.66
CA ILE A 265 19.00 9.87 5.84
C ILE A 265 18.67 9.64 7.33
N GLN A 266 19.69 9.57 8.17
CA GLN A 266 19.52 9.34 9.61
C GLN A 266 18.97 10.58 10.34
N ILE A 267 19.35 11.80 9.93
CA ILE A 267 18.78 13.06 10.43
C ILE A 267 17.26 13.09 10.17
N LEU A 268 16.83 12.78 8.95
CA LEU A 268 15.40 12.72 8.60
C LEU A 268 14.64 11.64 9.39
N ALA A 269 15.24 10.46 9.59
CA ALA A 269 14.64 9.40 10.40
C ALA A 269 14.49 9.79 11.89
N ALA A 270 15.48 10.51 12.44
CA ALA A 270 15.48 10.96 13.84
C ALA A 270 14.47 12.08 14.10
N ASN A 271 14.40 13.08 13.22
CA ASN A 271 13.41 14.18 13.28
C ASN A 271 11.99 13.61 13.39
N ARG A 272 11.67 12.70 12.47
CA ARG A 272 10.34 12.08 12.41
C ARG A 272 10.03 11.17 13.59
N ALA A 273 11.04 10.44 14.08
CA ALA A 273 10.93 9.65 15.31
C ALA A 273 10.82 10.54 16.58
N LYS A 274 10.80 11.87 16.42
CA LYS A 274 10.70 12.89 17.47
C LYS A 274 11.81 12.75 18.52
N ARG A 275 13.03 12.47 18.05
CA ARG A 275 14.22 12.37 18.89
C ARG A 275 14.78 13.77 19.16
N LYS A 276 15.20 14.02 20.40
CA LYS A 276 15.72 15.32 20.86
C LYS A 276 17.12 15.61 20.29
N ALA A 277 17.94 14.58 20.11
CA ALA A 277 19.28 14.71 19.56
C ALA A 277 19.69 13.47 18.75
N LEU A 278 20.53 13.70 17.74
CA LEU A 278 21.20 12.66 16.97
C LEU A 278 22.70 12.96 16.97
N HIS A 279 23.44 12.17 17.75
CA HIS A 279 24.89 12.26 17.89
C HIS A 279 25.53 11.42 16.78
N PHE A 280 26.13 12.07 15.78
CA PHE A 280 26.72 11.39 14.62
C PHE A 280 28.26 11.37 14.71
N CYS A 281 28.83 10.17 14.83
CA CYS A 281 30.27 9.94 14.90
C CYS A 281 30.89 9.98 13.50
N CYS A 282 31.69 11.02 13.23
CA CYS A 282 32.44 11.15 11.98
C CYS A 282 33.76 10.37 11.97
N TYR A 283 34.18 9.84 13.13
CA TYR A 283 35.48 9.17 13.34
C TYR A 283 36.63 10.12 12.94
N THR A 284 37.45 9.78 11.95
CA THR A 284 38.58 10.60 11.48
C THR A 284 38.23 11.48 10.27
N ASP A 285 36.95 11.67 9.93
CA ASP A 285 36.51 12.48 8.79
C ASP A 285 36.12 13.90 9.23
N ASP A 286 37.14 14.74 9.44
CA ASP A 286 36.98 16.17 9.79
C ASP A 286 36.13 16.94 8.77
N LYS A 287 36.22 16.57 7.48
CA LYS A 287 35.47 17.24 6.42
C LYS A 287 33.99 16.94 6.53
N LEU A 288 33.61 15.68 6.73
CA LEU A 288 32.22 15.29 6.99
C LEU A 288 31.68 15.98 8.25
N PHE A 289 32.50 16.08 9.30
CA PHE A 289 32.15 16.80 10.52
C PHE A 289 31.83 18.28 10.23
N GLU A 290 32.68 19.00 9.49
CA GLU A 290 32.39 20.38 9.10
C GLU A 290 31.12 20.52 8.26
N GLU A 291 30.90 19.62 7.28
CA GLU A 291 29.75 19.65 6.39
C GLU A 291 28.44 19.38 7.14
N LEU A 292 28.44 18.46 8.10
CA LEU A 292 27.30 18.17 8.96
C LEU A 292 27.01 19.29 9.96
N ASN A 293 28.02 19.97 10.50
CA ASN A 293 27.82 21.16 11.33
C ASN A 293 27.21 22.32 10.55
N LYS A 294 27.67 22.57 9.30
CA LYS A 294 27.09 23.59 8.40
C LYS A 294 25.62 23.27 8.09
N LEU A 295 25.30 21.99 7.84
CA LEU A 295 23.92 21.55 7.66
C LEU A 295 23.08 21.75 8.94
N ALA A 296 23.59 21.33 10.10
CA ALA A 296 22.91 21.46 11.38
C ALA A 296 22.52 22.92 11.70
N GLN A 297 23.49 23.84 11.57
CA GLN A 297 23.29 25.26 11.78
C GLN A 297 22.22 25.83 10.82
N TYR A 298 22.25 25.41 9.55
CA TYR A 298 21.25 25.83 8.56
C TYR A 298 19.84 25.33 8.88
N LEU A 299 19.68 24.04 9.24
CA LEU A 299 18.38 23.48 9.62
C LEU A 299 17.81 24.16 10.87
N THR A 300 18.67 24.43 11.85
CA THR A 300 18.32 25.11 13.10
C THR A 300 17.88 26.56 12.87
N SER A 301 18.57 27.30 12.00
CA SER A 301 18.28 28.72 11.76
C SER A 301 17.12 28.98 10.80
N THR A 302 16.86 28.08 9.85
CA THR A 302 15.85 28.29 8.79
C THR A 302 14.56 27.49 8.95
N ARG A 303 14.48 26.56 9.93
CA ARG A 303 13.30 25.71 10.17
C ARG A 303 12.79 25.01 8.90
N VAL A 304 13.71 24.40 8.15
CA VAL A 304 13.38 23.62 6.94
C VAL A 304 12.37 22.53 7.26
N SER A 305 11.23 22.51 6.56
CA SER A 305 10.28 21.40 6.68
C SER A 305 10.89 20.08 6.19
N GLU A 306 10.48 18.94 6.76
CA GLU A 306 10.90 17.61 6.26
C GLU A 306 10.62 17.45 4.74
N ALA A 307 9.69 18.25 4.19
CA ALA A 307 9.26 18.25 2.79
C ALA A 307 10.34 18.83 1.90
N ALA A 308 10.77 20.05 2.21
CA ALA A 308 11.87 20.71 1.53
C ALA A 308 13.16 19.89 1.69
N TYR A 309 13.41 19.34 2.89
CA TYR A 309 14.55 18.46 3.17
C TYR A 309 14.59 17.24 2.25
N LEU A 310 13.52 16.44 2.23
CA LEU A 310 13.44 15.24 1.40
C LEU A 310 13.47 15.58 -0.10
N LYS A 311 12.75 16.63 -0.53
CA LYS A 311 12.70 17.09 -1.93
C LYS A 311 14.10 17.53 -2.41
N ALA A 312 14.84 18.30 -1.60
CA ALA A 312 16.21 18.69 -1.91
C ALA A 312 17.18 17.49 -1.96
N LEU A 313 17.04 16.51 -1.06
CA LEU A 313 17.89 15.32 -1.03
C LEU A 313 17.70 14.46 -2.29
N LEU A 314 16.46 14.36 -2.77
CA LEU A 314 16.11 13.64 -3.99
C LEU A 314 16.57 14.36 -5.26
N LEU A 315 16.48 15.70 -5.30
CA LEU A 315 17.00 16.51 -6.40
C LEU A 315 18.53 16.39 -6.49
N GLN A 316 19.23 16.50 -5.36
CA GLN A 316 20.69 16.30 -5.33
C GLN A 316 21.07 14.85 -5.68
N GLY A 317 20.31 13.86 -5.20
CA GLY A 317 20.48 12.47 -5.60
C GLY A 317 20.37 12.27 -7.11
N ALA A 318 19.33 12.82 -7.74
CA ALA A 318 19.16 12.78 -9.19
C ALA A 318 20.34 13.43 -9.94
N ALA A 319 20.83 14.58 -9.47
CA ALA A 319 22.01 15.25 -10.02
C ALA A 319 23.31 14.40 -9.88
N CYS A 320 23.46 13.67 -8.78
CA CYS A 320 24.56 12.71 -8.61
C CYS A 320 24.43 11.52 -9.58
N VAL A 321 23.21 11.04 -9.89
CA VAL A 321 22.99 9.95 -10.86
C VAL A 321 23.33 10.38 -12.29
N THR A 322 22.81 11.53 -12.75
CA THR A 322 23.03 12.00 -14.14
C THR A 322 24.51 12.21 -14.44
N ASN A 323 25.25 12.71 -13.45
CA ASN A 323 26.70 12.94 -13.51
C ASN A 323 27.54 11.72 -13.09
N LYS A 324 26.97 10.51 -13.04
CA LYS A 324 27.68 9.24 -12.73
C LYS A 324 28.45 9.24 -11.39
N GLY A 325 28.03 10.05 -10.42
CA GLY A 325 28.66 10.15 -9.10
C GLY A 325 29.89 11.06 -9.01
N THR A 326 30.12 11.96 -9.97
CA THR A 326 31.16 13.01 -9.84
C THR A 326 30.75 14.13 -8.88
N PHE A 327 29.44 14.35 -8.69
CA PHE A 327 28.89 15.20 -7.64
C PHE A 327 28.65 14.40 -6.35
N SER A 328 28.76 15.09 -5.22
CA SER A 328 28.48 14.57 -3.86
C SER A 328 27.22 15.23 -3.31
N ILE A 329 26.57 14.62 -2.30
CA ILE A 329 25.48 15.29 -1.57
C ILE A 329 25.95 16.63 -0.99
N SER A 330 27.15 16.65 -0.40
CA SER A 330 27.80 17.83 0.20
C SER A 330 27.85 19.05 -0.73
N SER A 331 28.15 18.83 -2.01
CA SER A 331 28.38 19.92 -2.98
C SER A 331 27.14 20.72 -3.40
N GLY A 332 25.93 20.19 -3.22
CA GLY A 332 24.71 20.83 -3.73
C GLY A 332 23.49 20.78 -2.80
N PHE A 333 23.50 19.98 -1.74
CA PHE A 333 22.31 19.83 -0.89
C PHE A 333 21.91 21.12 -0.15
N ILE A 334 22.84 21.81 0.51
CA ILE A 334 22.56 23.12 1.15
C ILE A 334 22.20 24.20 0.13
N PRO A 335 22.93 24.38 -1.01
CA PRO A 335 22.52 25.29 -2.08
C PRO A 335 21.11 25.04 -2.62
N ILE A 336 20.69 23.78 -2.76
CA ILE A 336 19.30 23.45 -3.16
C ILE A 336 18.33 23.88 -2.05
N LEU A 337 18.62 23.59 -0.77
CA LEU A 337 17.78 24.03 0.35
C LEU A 337 17.65 25.56 0.50
N GLN A 338 18.56 26.34 -0.10
CA GLN A 338 18.56 27.81 -0.08
C GLN A 338 17.73 28.46 -1.20
N GLN A 339 17.31 27.71 -2.23
CA GLN A 339 16.53 28.27 -3.34
C GLN A 339 15.08 28.53 -2.90
N SER A 340 14.66 29.80 -2.90
CA SER A 340 13.46 30.31 -2.22
C SER A 340 12.09 29.89 -2.78
N ASN A 341 12.03 28.91 -3.71
CA ASN A 341 10.82 28.56 -4.48
C ASN A 341 10.23 27.16 -4.20
N PHE A 342 10.55 26.52 -3.07
CA PHE A 342 9.98 25.20 -2.74
C PHE A 342 8.48 25.18 -2.40
N ASN A 343 7.81 26.33 -2.36
CA ASN A 343 6.37 26.48 -2.07
C ASN A 343 5.46 26.44 -3.32
N HIS A 344 5.99 26.30 -4.53
CA HIS A 344 5.17 26.24 -5.75
C HIS A 344 5.40 24.96 -6.55
N ARG A 345 4.27 24.40 -7.01
CA ARG A 345 4.15 23.17 -7.81
C ARG A 345 5.11 23.17 -9.00
N VAL A 346 6.09 22.28 -8.98
CA VAL A 346 6.85 21.88 -10.17
C VAL A 346 6.71 20.37 -10.36
N VAL A 347 6.32 19.98 -11.57
CA VAL A 347 6.27 18.58 -12.02
C VAL A 347 7.71 18.14 -12.27
N ALA A 348 8.23 17.27 -11.41
CA ALA A 348 9.54 16.66 -11.65
C ALA A 348 9.38 15.61 -12.76
N ALA A 349 10.02 15.84 -13.91
CA ALA A 349 10.14 14.84 -14.95
C ALA A 349 11.06 13.69 -14.47
N VAL A 350 10.46 12.68 -13.85
CA VAL A 350 11.12 11.40 -13.55
C VAL A 350 10.90 10.48 -14.75
N GLU A 351 11.95 9.84 -15.25
CA GLU A 351 11.85 8.91 -16.38
C GLU A 351 10.83 7.79 -16.09
N TYR A 352 9.81 7.72 -16.94
CA TYR A 352 8.71 6.76 -16.81
C TYR A 352 9.19 5.32 -17.05
N ASP A 353 9.03 4.45 -16.04
CA ASP A 353 9.07 3.01 -16.25
C ASP A 353 7.80 2.58 -17.00
N ARG A 354 7.95 2.23 -18.28
CA ARG A 354 6.86 1.82 -19.19
C ARG A 354 6.18 0.50 -18.79
N THR A 355 6.56 -0.13 -17.68
CA THR A 355 6.02 -1.41 -17.20
C THR A 355 4.81 -1.29 -16.27
N THR A 356 4.37 -0.08 -15.89
CA THR A 356 3.25 0.15 -14.94
C THR A 356 2.07 0.93 -15.54
N GLN A 357 1.84 0.80 -16.85
CA GLN A 357 0.80 1.50 -17.61
C GLN A 357 -0.11 0.52 -18.35
N VAL A 358 -1.33 0.95 -18.68
CA VAL A 358 -2.19 0.25 -19.66
C VAL A 358 -1.49 0.31 -21.02
N ARG A 359 -1.36 -0.85 -21.67
CA ARG A 359 -0.68 -0.95 -22.97
C ARG A 359 -1.68 -1.29 -24.07
N PHE A 360 -1.39 -0.78 -25.27
CA PHE A 360 -2.20 -0.99 -26.46
C PHE A 360 -1.37 -1.65 -27.57
N LYS A 361 -2.02 -2.49 -28.36
CA LYS A 361 -1.49 -2.97 -29.64
C LYS A 361 -1.58 -1.84 -30.67
N SER A 362 -0.72 -1.86 -31.69
CA SER A 362 -0.72 -0.81 -32.71
C SER A 362 -2.01 -0.85 -33.56
N THR A 363 -2.96 0.02 -33.27
CA THR A 363 -4.22 0.13 -34.03
C THR A 363 -4.01 0.79 -35.39
N VAL A 364 -3.00 1.64 -35.57
CA VAL A 364 -2.72 2.35 -36.83
C VAL A 364 -2.52 1.37 -37.99
N GLY A 365 -1.69 0.35 -37.80
CA GLY A 365 -1.48 -0.70 -38.80
C GLY A 365 -2.74 -1.54 -39.05
N ALA A 366 -3.53 -1.80 -38.01
CA ALA A 366 -4.77 -2.57 -38.12
C ALA A 366 -5.87 -1.84 -38.90
N PHE A 367 -6.07 -0.55 -38.66
CA PHE A 367 -7.00 0.28 -39.43
C PHE A 367 -6.52 0.51 -40.88
N ALA A 368 -5.20 0.53 -41.14
CA ALA A 368 -4.68 0.56 -42.51
C ALA A 368 -4.97 -0.75 -43.26
N ALA A 369 -4.71 -1.90 -42.63
CA ALA A 369 -5.03 -3.22 -43.19
C ALA A 369 -6.53 -3.39 -43.46
N LEU A 370 -7.38 -2.97 -42.52
CA LEU A 370 -8.84 -2.93 -42.67
C LEU A 370 -9.28 -2.10 -43.89
N THR A 371 -8.68 -0.93 -44.08
CA THR A 371 -8.98 -0.04 -45.22
C THR A 371 -8.59 -0.69 -46.55
N ASN A 372 -7.40 -1.30 -46.61
CA ASN A 372 -6.92 -2.01 -47.80
C ASN A 372 -7.76 -3.26 -48.14
N ALA A 373 -8.35 -3.90 -47.13
CA ALA A 373 -9.26 -5.03 -47.31
C ALA A 373 -10.67 -4.63 -47.78
N GLY A 374 -10.98 -3.33 -47.91
CA GLY A 374 -12.27 -2.85 -48.41
C GLY A 374 -13.46 -3.10 -47.46
N VAL A 375 -13.21 -3.41 -46.19
CA VAL A 375 -14.27 -3.76 -45.23
C VAL A 375 -14.96 -2.47 -44.75
N THR A 376 -16.21 -2.27 -45.18
CA THR A 376 -16.96 -1.01 -44.95
C THR A 376 -17.97 -1.07 -43.81
N ARG A 377 -18.57 -2.24 -43.52
CA ARG A 377 -19.64 -2.39 -42.53
C ARG A 377 -19.08 -2.41 -41.09
N PRO A 378 -19.62 -1.63 -40.13
CA PRO A 378 -19.10 -1.57 -38.76
C PRO A 378 -18.97 -2.92 -38.05
N LEU A 379 -19.95 -3.81 -38.24
CA LEU A 379 -19.91 -5.19 -37.73
C LEU A 379 -18.64 -5.93 -38.18
N ASP A 380 -18.40 -5.97 -39.49
CA ASP A 380 -17.30 -6.72 -40.08
C ASP A 380 -15.95 -6.05 -39.81
N GLN A 381 -15.94 -4.72 -39.66
CA GLN A 381 -14.78 -3.97 -39.19
C GLN A 381 -14.36 -4.37 -37.76
N ILE A 382 -15.31 -4.53 -36.83
CA ILE A 382 -15.01 -5.02 -35.47
C ILE A 382 -14.48 -6.45 -35.51
N LYS A 383 -15.06 -7.35 -36.33
CA LYS A 383 -14.58 -8.73 -36.47
C LYS A 383 -13.14 -8.79 -37.00
N TYR A 384 -12.87 -8.09 -38.10
CA TYR A 384 -11.55 -8.05 -38.73
C TYR A 384 -10.47 -7.52 -37.78
N LEU A 385 -10.77 -6.42 -37.05
CA LEU A 385 -9.84 -5.86 -36.07
C LEU A 385 -9.58 -6.82 -34.90
N ASN A 386 -10.61 -7.51 -34.38
CA ASN A 386 -10.41 -8.52 -33.33
C ASN A 386 -9.61 -9.73 -33.82
N GLN A 387 -9.87 -10.24 -35.03
CA GLN A 387 -9.08 -11.31 -35.64
C GLN A 387 -7.60 -10.92 -35.73
N LEU A 388 -7.30 -9.70 -36.20
CA LEU A 388 -5.94 -9.20 -36.38
C LEU A 388 -5.24 -8.86 -35.05
N LEU A 389 -5.95 -8.28 -34.08
CA LEU A 389 -5.36 -7.77 -32.84
C LEU A 389 -5.33 -8.81 -31.71
N CYS A 390 -6.40 -9.58 -31.49
CA CYS A 390 -6.47 -10.56 -30.40
C CYS A 390 -6.66 -12.01 -30.85
N GLY A 391 -6.77 -12.28 -32.15
CA GLY A 391 -6.93 -13.64 -32.68
C GLY A 391 -8.32 -14.23 -32.47
N CYS A 392 -9.32 -13.42 -32.06
CA CYS A 392 -10.69 -13.90 -31.84
C CYS A 392 -11.31 -14.35 -33.15
N GLN A 393 -11.88 -15.57 -33.18
CA GLN A 393 -12.54 -16.15 -34.36
C GLN A 393 -14.04 -16.36 -34.16
N ASP A 394 -14.56 -16.12 -32.96
CA ASP A 394 -15.91 -16.49 -32.57
C ASP A 394 -16.76 -15.23 -32.28
N PHE A 395 -17.81 -15.04 -33.07
CA PHE A 395 -18.60 -13.81 -33.12
C PHE A 395 -20.12 -14.03 -33.11
N GLY A 396 -20.61 -15.25 -32.81
CA GLY A 396 -22.02 -15.60 -32.97
C GLY A 396 -23.03 -14.69 -32.25
N ASN A 397 -22.68 -14.17 -31.07
CA ASN A 397 -23.55 -13.21 -30.35
C ASN A 397 -23.52 -11.80 -30.97
N LEU A 398 -22.41 -11.41 -31.60
CA LEU A 398 -22.27 -10.15 -32.31
C LEU A 398 -23.05 -10.17 -33.64
N ASP A 399 -23.07 -11.30 -34.32
CA ASP A 399 -23.90 -11.53 -35.52
C ASP A 399 -25.40 -11.46 -35.20
N HIS A 400 -25.84 -12.11 -34.12
CA HIS A 400 -27.26 -12.09 -33.75
C HIS A 400 -27.75 -10.68 -33.36
N LEU A 401 -26.92 -9.87 -32.72
CA LEU A 401 -27.26 -8.49 -32.33
C LEU A 401 -27.80 -7.66 -33.51
N ILE A 402 -27.07 -7.64 -34.62
CA ILE A 402 -27.40 -6.84 -35.81
C ILE A 402 -28.68 -7.32 -36.51
N THR A 403 -29.05 -8.61 -36.38
CA THR A 403 -30.34 -9.09 -36.88
C THR A 403 -31.55 -8.55 -36.12
N THR A 404 -31.34 -7.84 -35.00
CA THR A 404 -32.42 -7.42 -34.09
C THR A 404 -32.46 -5.93 -33.75
N ASP A 405 -31.39 -5.15 -33.96
CA ASP A 405 -31.34 -3.77 -33.47
C ASP A 405 -30.42 -2.83 -34.28
N GLY A 406 -31.01 -1.81 -34.91
CA GLY A 406 -30.30 -0.81 -35.72
C GLY A 406 -29.51 0.23 -34.91
N ILE A 407 -29.87 0.50 -33.63
CA ILE A 407 -29.09 1.46 -32.81
C ILE A 407 -27.68 0.91 -32.52
N CYS A 408 -27.56 -0.42 -32.48
CA CYS A 408 -26.30 -1.09 -32.23
C CYS A 408 -25.32 -0.93 -33.39
N GLU A 409 -25.77 -0.87 -34.65
CA GLU A 409 -24.86 -0.64 -35.81
C GLU A 409 -24.30 0.80 -35.80
N ILE A 410 -25.11 1.78 -35.37
CA ILE A 410 -24.65 3.16 -35.10
C ILE A 410 -23.63 3.16 -33.96
N GLY A 411 -23.90 2.43 -32.88
CA GLY A 411 -22.99 2.27 -31.75
C GLY A 411 -21.63 1.66 -32.12
N MET A 412 -21.62 0.64 -32.99
CA MET A 412 -20.40 0.05 -33.53
C MET A 412 -19.60 1.07 -34.35
N SER A 413 -20.26 1.84 -35.21
CA SER A 413 -19.63 2.91 -35.99
C SER A 413 -18.97 3.96 -35.09
N VAL A 414 -19.66 4.40 -34.03
CA VAL A 414 -19.11 5.34 -33.04
C VAL A 414 -17.94 4.74 -32.26
N ALA A 415 -18.02 3.48 -31.83
CA ALA A 415 -16.91 2.80 -31.15
C ALA A 415 -15.66 2.74 -32.06
N LEU A 416 -15.81 2.45 -33.34
CA LEU A 416 -14.70 2.45 -34.30
C LEU A 416 -14.09 3.84 -34.50
N GLN A 417 -14.88 4.91 -34.46
CA GLN A 417 -14.39 6.30 -34.49
C GLN A 417 -13.55 6.64 -33.25
N TYR A 418 -13.96 6.21 -32.06
CA TYR A 418 -13.18 6.35 -30.83
C TYR A 418 -11.84 5.58 -30.92
N ALA A 419 -11.88 4.31 -31.31
CA ALA A 419 -10.69 3.45 -31.39
C ALA A 419 -9.70 3.93 -32.46
N LYS A 420 -10.18 4.44 -33.61
CA LYS A 420 -9.34 4.99 -34.68
C LYS A 420 -8.62 6.28 -34.27
N ASN A 421 -9.27 7.13 -33.48
CA ASN A 421 -8.76 8.44 -33.08
C ASN A 421 -8.19 8.48 -31.64
N TYR A 422 -7.93 7.31 -31.04
CA TYR A 422 -7.67 7.18 -29.59
C TYR A 422 -6.54 8.08 -29.06
N THR A 423 -5.47 8.32 -29.83
CA THR A 423 -4.36 9.20 -29.45
C THR A 423 -4.76 10.66 -29.27
N GLY A 424 -5.86 11.10 -29.89
CA GLY A 424 -6.41 12.43 -29.71
C GLY A 424 -7.11 12.62 -28.35
N PHE A 425 -7.63 11.53 -27.77
CA PHE A 425 -8.38 11.52 -26.51
C PHE A 425 -7.52 11.06 -25.31
N LEU A 426 -6.74 9.99 -25.51
CA LEU A 426 -5.79 9.45 -24.54
C LEU A 426 -4.40 10.07 -24.74
N LYS A 427 -4.29 11.37 -24.41
CA LYS A 427 -3.04 12.15 -24.53
C LYS A 427 -2.00 11.85 -23.44
N THR A 428 -2.38 11.10 -22.41
CA THR A 428 -1.54 10.74 -21.26
C THR A 428 -1.70 9.26 -20.97
N ASP A 429 -0.60 8.61 -20.59
CA ASP A 429 -0.60 7.19 -20.26
C ASP A 429 -1.48 6.90 -19.03
N ILE A 430 -2.31 5.86 -19.11
CA ILE A 430 -3.18 5.44 -18.02
C ILE A 430 -2.36 4.55 -17.06
N PRO A 431 -2.19 4.93 -15.78
CA PRO A 431 -1.44 4.12 -14.83
C PRO A 431 -2.22 2.88 -14.41
N VAL A 432 -1.54 1.75 -14.24
CA VAL A 432 -2.12 0.59 -13.53
C VAL A 432 -2.13 0.90 -12.04
N VAL A 433 -3.28 0.75 -11.40
CA VAL A 433 -3.52 0.97 -9.97
C VAL A 433 -3.26 -0.33 -9.21
N PRO A 434 -2.13 -0.45 -8.48
CA PRO A 434 -1.78 -1.68 -7.80
C PRO A 434 -2.60 -1.89 -6.53
N GLN A 435 -2.60 -3.13 -6.04
CA GLN A 435 -3.08 -3.46 -4.69
C GLN A 435 -2.35 -2.64 -3.63
N PHE A 436 -3.05 -2.38 -2.53
CA PHE A 436 -2.59 -1.69 -1.31
C PHE A 436 -2.22 -0.22 -1.48
N CYS A 437 -2.50 0.36 -2.64
CA CYS A 437 -2.24 1.76 -2.95
C CYS A 437 -3.58 2.47 -3.20
N PRO A 438 -4.16 3.20 -2.22
CA PRO A 438 -5.26 4.14 -2.47
C PRO A 438 -4.83 5.34 -3.33
N LEU A 439 -4.57 5.01 -4.59
CA LEU A 439 -4.40 5.88 -5.75
C LEU A 439 -5.77 6.16 -6.36
N GLU A 440 -5.81 7.23 -7.14
CA GLU A 440 -6.99 7.81 -7.76
C GLU A 440 -6.66 8.07 -9.22
N VAL A 441 -7.53 7.61 -10.12
CA VAL A 441 -7.42 7.81 -11.57
C VAL A 441 -8.68 8.56 -12.00
N THR A 442 -8.49 9.75 -12.55
CA THR A 442 -9.58 10.60 -13.04
C THR A 442 -9.51 10.64 -14.56
N MET A 443 -10.62 10.31 -15.20
CA MET A 443 -10.77 10.27 -16.66
C MET A 443 -12.02 11.06 -17.07
N SER A 444 -12.06 11.67 -18.25
CA SER A 444 -13.36 12.12 -18.80
C SER A 444 -14.14 10.94 -19.37
N HIS A 445 -15.47 11.05 -19.51
CA HIS A 445 -16.25 10.00 -20.20
C HIS A 445 -15.72 9.73 -21.61
N THR A 446 -15.27 10.76 -22.33
CA THR A 446 -14.63 10.60 -23.65
C THR A 446 -13.42 9.66 -23.59
N GLN A 447 -12.61 9.73 -22.52
CA GLN A 447 -11.47 8.85 -22.29
C GLN A 447 -11.91 7.44 -21.87
N CYS A 448 -12.94 7.30 -21.04
CA CYS A 448 -13.56 6.01 -20.71
C CYS A 448 -14.10 5.32 -21.97
N MET A 449 -14.95 5.99 -22.75
CA MET A 449 -15.50 5.48 -24.00
C MET A 449 -14.40 5.16 -25.04
N THR A 450 -13.31 5.94 -25.08
CA THR A 450 -12.14 5.60 -25.89
C THR A 450 -11.48 4.30 -25.45
N LEU A 451 -11.27 4.11 -24.15
CA LEU A 451 -10.69 2.88 -23.62
C LEU A 451 -11.62 1.68 -23.85
N LEU A 452 -12.93 1.84 -23.65
CA LEU A 452 -13.94 0.81 -23.92
C LEU A 452 -14.00 0.42 -25.42
N ALA A 453 -13.78 1.39 -26.32
CA ALA A 453 -13.68 1.12 -27.75
C ALA A 453 -12.39 0.35 -28.11
N LEU A 454 -11.28 0.59 -27.42
CA LEU A 454 -10.06 -0.21 -27.57
C LEU A 454 -10.24 -1.63 -27.00
N MET A 455 -11.07 -1.82 -25.97
CA MET A 455 -11.46 -3.12 -25.44
C MET A 455 -12.31 -3.90 -26.45
N SER A 456 -13.26 -3.25 -27.13
CA SER A 456 -14.17 -3.88 -28.08
C SER A 456 -13.47 -4.37 -29.36
N ILE A 457 -12.38 -3.73 -29.80
CA ILE A 457 -11.56 -4.22 -30.92
C ILE A 457 -10.38 -5.13 -30.50
N GLY A 458 -10.26 -5.50 -29.23
CA GLY A 458 -9.17 -6.36 -28.74
C GLY A 458 -7.79 -5.70 -28.75
N ALA A 459 -7.72 -4.37 -28.79
CA ALA A 459 -6.47 -3.60 -28.84
C ALA A 459 -5.76 -3.47 -27.48
N VAL A 460 -6.50 -3.54 -26.36
CA VAL A 460 -5.89 -3.50 -25.01
C VAL A 460 -5.05 -4.76 -24.79
N VAL A 461 -3.83 -4.57 -24.27
CA VAL A 461 -2.94 -5.67 -23.88
C VAL A 461 -3.21 -6.01 -22.40
N PRO A 462 -3.65 -7.23 -22.06
CA PRO A 462 -3.81 -7.64 -20.67
C PRO A 462 -2.50 -7.48 -19.89
N TYR A 463 -2.59 -7.01 -18.65
CA TYR A 463 -1.45 -7.05 -17.74
C TYR A 463 -1.16 -8.49 -17.34
N SER A 464 0.12 -8.86 -17.17
CA SER A 464 0.49 -10.24 -16.84
C SER A 464 -0.02 -10.63 -15.43
N PRO A 465 -0.34 -11.92 -15.21
CA PRO A 465 -1.53 -12.31 -14.43
C PRO A 465 -1.40 -12.24 -12.90
N PRO A 466 -2.55 -12.29 -12.17
CA PRO A 466 -3.91 -12.45 -12.68
C PRO A 466 -4.69 -11.12 -12.73
N MET A 467 -4.86 -10.59 -13.94
CA MET A 467 -5.81 -9.52 -14.27
C MET A 467 -7.01 -10.08 -15.04
N PRO A 468 -8.17 -9.39 -15.06
CA PRO A 468 -9.36 -9.84 -15.77
C PRO A 468 -9.14 -9.96 -17.29
N SER A 469 -10.10 -10.60 -17.97
CA SER A 469 -10.31 -10.34 -19.39
C SER A 469 -10.64 -8.86 -19.59
N VAL A 470 -9.91 -8.21 -20.50
CA VAL A 470 -10.07 -6.80 -20.87
C VAL A 470 -10.64 -6.62 -22.29
N ASP A 471 -10.58 -7.65 -23.13
CA ASP A 471 -11.19 -7.64 -24.46
C ASP A 471 -12.58 -8.31 -24.48
N PHE A 472 -13.34 -8.05 -25.54
CA PHE A 472 -14.73 -8.48 -25.70
C PHE A 472 -14.89 -9.88 -26.32
N SER A 473 -13.80 -10.64 -26.56
CA SER A 473 -13.87 -11.96 -27.24
C SER A 473 -14.90 -12.92 -26.63
N LYS A 474 -14.92 -13.02 -25.30
CA LYS A 474 -15.88 -13.86 -24.54
C LYS A 474 -17.33 -13.39 -24.64
N LEU A 475 -17.55 -12.10 -24.91
CA LEU A 475 -18.88 -11.50 -25.08
C LEU A 475 -19.40 -11.71 -26.51
N TYR A 476 -18.52 -11.69 -27.51
CA TYR A 476 -18.84 -12.00 -28.91
C TYR A 476 -19.03 -13.51 -29.15
N GLY A 477 -18.24 -14.35 -28.48
CA GLY A 477 -18.21 -15.79 -28.70
C GLY A 477 -19.52 -16.52 -28.40
N ASN A 478 -19.71 -17.63 -29.10
CA ASN A 478 -20.93 -18.40 -29.27
C ASN A 478 -21.59 -18.90 -27.97
N GLY A 479 -22.83 -19.34 -28.15
CA GLY A 479 -23.75 -19.79 -27.11
C GLY A 479 -25.01 -18.93 -27.11
N LEU A 480 -26.17 -19.57 -27.26
CA LEU A 480 -27.52 -18.98 -27.25
C LEU A 480 -27.95 -18.48 -25.84
N ALA A 481 -27.06 -17.77 -25.17
CA ALA A 481 -27.34 -17.07 -23.93
C ALA A 481 -27.78 -15.63 -24.28
N SER A 482 -29.10 -15.43 -24.37
CA SER A 482 -29.77 -14.13 -24.56
C SER A 482 -29.03 -12.96 -23.90
N VAL A 483 -28.66 -13.16 -22.63
CA VAL A 483 -27.89 -12.26 -21.77
C VAL A 483 -26.70 -11.58 -22.46
N LYS A 484 -25.88 -12.29 -23.25
CA LYS A 484 -24.70 -11.68 -23.91
C LYS A 484 -25.11 -10.64 -24.96
N VAL A 485 -26.14 -10.95 -25.74
CA VAL A 485 -26.70 -10.03 -26.74
C VAL A 485 -27.31 -8.81 -26.06
N GLU A 486 -28.06 -9.01 -24.97
CA GLU A 486 -28.65 -7.91 -24.20
C GLU A 486 -27.57 -6.98 -23.59
N LYS A 487 -26.45 -7.51 -23.10
CA LYS A 487 -25.29 -6.70 -22.69
C LYS A 487 -24.66 -5.91 -23.83
N LEU A 488 -24.54 -6.53 -25.01
CA LEU A 488 -24.02 -5.84 -26.19
C LEU A 488 -24.96 -4.70 -26.62
N LYS A 489 -26.28 -4.86 -26.48
CA LYS A 489 -27.26 -3.76 -26.65
C LYS A 489 -26.97 -2.60 -25.70
N CYS A 490 -26.81 -2.86 -24.40
CA CYS A 490 -26.45 -1.82 -23.42
C CYS A 490 -25.19 -1.03 -23.84
N ILE A 491 -24.10 -1.74 -24.18
CA ILE A 491 -22.81 -1.12 -24.49
C ILE A 491 -22.85 -0.36 -25.83
N PHE A 492 -23.42 -0.92 -26.89
CA PHE A 492 -23.49 -0.21 -28.17
C PHE A 492 -24.54 0.90 -28.18
N HIS A 493 -25.63 0.79 -27.41
CA HIS A 493 -26.54 1.90 -27.14
C HIS A 493 -25.82 3.07 -26.46
N ALA A 494 -24.92 2.80 -25.51
CA ALA A 494 -24.11 3.83 -24.88
C ALA A 494 -23.21 4.57 -25.89
N PHE A 495 -22.52 3.84 -26.78
CA PHE A 495 -21.75 4.44 -27.87
C PHE A 495 -22.63 5.27 -28.81
N ALA A 496 -23.78 4.76 -29.24
CA ALA A 496 -24.68 5.47 -30.16
C ALA A 496 -25.17 6.82 -29.60
N ASN A 497 -25.36 6.92 -28.28
CA ASN A 497 -25.80 8.13 -27.61
C ASN A 497 -24.64 9.05 -27.12
N CYS A 498 -23.38 8.58 -27.16
CA CYS A 498 -22.20 9.33 -26.71
C CYS A 498 -21.14 9.47 -27.82
N PRO A 499 -21.43 10.18 -28.94
CA PRO A 499 -20.47 10.40 -30.01
C PRO A 499 -19.23 11.19 -29.54
N PRO A 500 -18.07 11.08 -30.23
CA PRO A 500 -16.84 11.70 -29.77
C PRO A 500 -16.94 13.23 -29.86
N THR A 501 -16.88 13.92 -28.73
CA THR A 501 -16.83 15.40 -28.68
C THR A 501 -15.58 15.90 -27.97
N THR A 502 -15.13 17.10 -28.31
CA THR A 502 -13.94 17.75 -27.71
C THR A 502 -14.29 18.68 -26.53
N ARG A 503 -15.56 18.72 -26.10
CA ARG A 503 -16.09 19.69 -25.13
C ARG A 503 -16.69 19.08 -23.85
N GLU A 504 -16.65 17.76 -23.71
CA GLU A 504 -17.26 17.08 -22.56
C GLU A 504 -16.31 17.08 -21.34
N ASN A 505 -16.62 17.97 -20.39
CA ASN A 505 -15.82 18.17 -19.17
C ASN A 505 -16.21 17.26 -17.99
N SER A 506 -17.22 16.39 -18.15
CA SER A 506 -17.68 15.50 -17.07
C SER A 506 -16.66 14.38 -16.82
N LEU A 507 -16.33 14.18 -15.54
CA LEU A 507 -15.26 13.31 -15.07
C LEU A 507 -15.79 12.09 -14.33
N VAL A 508 -15.14 10.94 -14.55
CA VAL A 508 -15.28 9.71 -13.80
C VAL A 508 -14.02 9.53 -12.96
N ILE A 509 -14.17 9.28 -11.66
CA ILE A 509 -13.07 9.14 -10.71
C ILE A 509 -13.07 7.72 -10.15
N PHE A 510 -11.98 6.99 -10.39
CA PHE A 510 -11.74 5.64 -9.90
C PHE A 510 -10.76 5.70 -8.73
N LYS A 511 -11.23 5.44 -7.51
CA LYS A 511 -10.39 5.46 -6.30
C LYS A 511 -10.25 4.05 -5.75
N ARG A 512 -9.02 3.64 -5.44
CA ARG A 512 -8.81 2.52 -4.53
C ARG A 512 -8.92 3.06 -3.10
N SER A 513 -9.69 2.41 -2.25
CA SER A 513 -9.74 2.66 -0.80
C SER A 513 -9.10 1.49 -0.08
N VAL A 514 -8.36 1.75 1.00
CA VAL A 514 -7.62 0.73 1.76
C VAL A 514 -7.71 1.07 3.24
N ALA A 515 -8.30 0.17 4.03
CA ALA A 515 -8.52 0.43 5.45
C ALA A 515 -7.23 0.28 6.26
N SER A 516 -7.06 1.18 7.23
CA SER A 516 -6.01 1.03 8.23
C SER A 516 -6.37 -0.11 9.19
N VAL A 517 -5.72 -1.27 9.00
CA VAL A 517 -5.80 -2.42 9.91
C VAL A 517 -5.45 -2.02 11.36
N ARG A 518 -4.67 -0.94 11.58
CA ARG A 518 -4.41 -0.40 12.91
C ARG A 518 -5.60 0.34 13.51
N ARG A 519 -6.35 1.15 12.74
CA ARG A 519 -7.61 1.74 13.23
C ARG A 519 -8.63 0.65 13.53
N PHE A 520 -8.78 -0.33 12.65
CA PHE A 520 -9.69 -1.46 12.86
C PHE A 520 -9.30 -2.32 14.08
N ARG A 521 -8.01 -2.65 14.25
CA ARG A 521 -7.55 -3.32 15.48
C ARG A 521 -7.71 -2.46 16.71
N GLN A 522 -7.49 -1.16 16.65
CA GLN A 522 -7.73 -0.30 17.80
C GLN A 522 -9.23 -0.24 18.14
N SER A 523 -10.13 -0.14 17.15
CA SER A 523 -11.58 -0.13 17.37
C SER A 523 -12.18 -1.48 17.79
N VAL A 524 -11.55 -2.62 17.46
CA VAL A 524 -12.08 -3.97 17.76
C VAL A 524 -11.31 -4.70 18.86
N GLU A 525 -10.03 -4.39 19.10
CA GLU A 525 -9.17 -5.05 20.11
C GLU A 525 -8.71 -4.11 21.24
N VAL A 526 -8.87 -2.78 21.13
CA VAL A 526 -8.36 -1.80 22.14
C VAL A 526 -9.45 -0.86 22.70
N PHE A 527 -10.62 -0.76 22.07
CA PHE A 527 -11.73 -0.01 22.61
C PHE A 527 -12.87 -0.93 23.04
N GLN A 528 -13.13 -0.93 24.36
CA GLN A 528 -14.49 -0.80 24.85
C GLN A 528 -15.07 0.47 24.20
N LEU A 529 -15.67 0.32 23.03
CA LEU A 529 -16.22 1.45 22.29
C LEU A 529 -17.46 1.94 23.04
N ASN A 530 -17.35 3.02 23.80
CA ASN A 530 -18.49 3.85 24.23
C ASN A 530 -19.14 4.59 23.04
N ILE A 531 -19.15 3.95 21.87
CA ILE A 531 -19.90 4.31 20.67
C ILE A 531 -21.04 3.31 20.61
N PHE A 532 -22.26 3.81 20.76
CA PHE A 532 -23.45 2.98 20.61
C PHE A 532 -23.51 2.43 19.19
N ALA A 533 -23.96 1.18 19.05
CA ALA A 533 -24.23 0.54 17.75
C ALA A 533 -25.22 1.38 16.90
N TYR A 534 -25.95 2.29 17.55
CA TYR A 534 -26.77 3.32 16.95
C TYR A 534 -26.17 4.71 17.23
N ASN A 535 -25.63 5.39 16.22
CA ASN A 535 -25.10 6.75 16.40
C ASN A 535 -26.24 7.71 16.76
N ARG A 536 -26.07 8.47 17.85
CA ARG A 536 -26.78 9.72 18.09
C ARG A 536 -25.89 10.87 17.59
N ASN A 537 -26.48 11.91 17.02
CA ASN A 537 -25.69 13.10 16.68
C ASN A 537 -25.27 13.88 17.95
N ASP A 538 -24.45 14.93 17.80
CA ASP A 538 -23.99 15.78 18.92
C ASP A 538 -25.12 16.48 19.71
N ARG A 539 -26.38 16.37 19.24
CA ARG A 539 -27.60 16.89 19.88
C ARG A 539 -28.46 15.79 20.54
N GLY A 540 -28.02 14.54 20.48
CA GLY A 540 -28.73 13.38 21.03
C GLY A 540 -29.85 12.82 20.13
N GLU A 541 -29.99 13.31 18.90
CA GLU A 541 -31.09 12.94 17.99
C GLU A 541 -30.81 11.61 17.27
N THR A 542 -31.87 10.83 17.08
CA THR A 542 -31.87 9.48 16.49
C THR A 542 -31.72 9.55 14.97
N ILE A 543 -30.61 9.08 14.39
CA ILE A 543 -30.43 9.07 12.94
C ILE A 543 -31.17 7.87 12.32
N GLY A 544 -32.18 8.07 11.48
CA GLY A 544 -33.14 7.03 11.09
C GLY A 544 -32.61 5.91 10.18
N MET A 545 -32.93 4.65 10.52
CA MET A 545 -33.34 3.70 9.49
C MET A 545 -34.77 4.06 9.06
N ASP A 546 -34.90 4.72 7.91
CA ASP A 546 -36.19 4.97 7.27
C ASP A 546 -36.61 3.77 6.42
N ASN A 547 -37.93 3.60 6.23
CA ASN A 547 -38.48 2.56 5.36
C ASN A 547 -37.83 2.57 3.96
N PRO A 548 -37.18 1.48 3.52
CA PRO A 548 -36.56 1.37 2.21
C PRO A 548 -37.62 1.03 1.16
N ILE A 549 -38.42 2.01 0.77
CA ILE A 549 -39.14 1.94 -0.50
C ILE A 549 -38.33 2.71 -1.55
N PHE A 550 -38.23 2.09 -2.73
CA PHE A 550 -37.59 2.53 -3.97
C PHE A 550 -36.08 2.30 -4.13
N GLU A 551 -35.76 1.50 -5.15
CA GLU A 551 -34.44 1.20 -5.72
C GLU A 551 -33.73 2.43 -6.33
N ASN A 552 -34.33 3.62 -6.24
CA ASN A 552 -33.97 4.80 -7.03
C ASN A 552 -33.79 6.08 -6.19
N ARG A 553 -33.13 5.97 -5.02
CA ARG A 553 -32.58 7.14 -4.31
C ARG A 553 -31.25 7.56 -4.94
N SER A 554 -31.30 8.02 -6.19
CA SER A 554 -30.14 8.37 -7.03
C SER A 554 -29.69 9.84 -6.87
N SER A 555 -29.70 10.37 -5.64
CA SER A 555 -29.21 11.72 -5.34
C SER A 555 -27.80 11.72 -4.74
N ASN A 556 -27.09 12.84 -4.88
CA ASN A 556 -25.71 13.06 -4.42
C ASN A 556 -25.50 12.89 -2.90
N GLN A 557 -26.58 12.68 -2.14
CA GLN A 557 -26.55 12.40 -0.71
C GLN A 557 -26.30 10.93 -0.38
N TYR A 558 -26.31 10.04 -1.38
CA TYR A 558 -26.16 8.59 -1.21
C TYR A 558 -24.96 8.03 -1.98
N PHE A 559 -24.33 7.01 -1.43
CA PHE A 559 -23.52 6.08 -2.21
C PHE A 559 -24.23 4.73 -2.32
N HIS A 560 -24.01 4.03 -3.42
CA HIS A 560 -24.57 2.71 -3.68
C HIS A 560 -23.49 1.66 -3.56
N VAL A 561 -23.77 0.58 -2.85
CA VAL A 561 -22.88 -0.58 -2.78
C VAL A 561 -23.01 -1.39 -4.06
N ASP A 562 -21.86 -1.72 -4.65
CA ASP A 562 -21.73 -2.70 -5.70
C ASP A 562 -21.21 -4.01 -5.08
N PHE A 563 -21.95 -5.11 -5.31
CA PHE A 563 -21.69 -6.45 -4.77
C PHE A 563 -20.60 -7.14 -5.60
N ALA A 564 -19.45 -6.49 -5.64
CA ALA A 564 -18.39 -6.73 -6.59
C ALA A 564 -17.79 -8.14 -6.51
N ASN A 565 -17.16 -8.56 -7.59
CA ASN A 565 -16.10 -9.55 -7.53
C ASN A 565 -14.79 -8.86 -7.11
N LYS A 566 -13.87 -9.60 -6.47
CA LYS A 566 -12.52 -9.07 -6.20
C LYS A 566 -11.83 -8.61 -7.49
N VAL A 567 -12.15 -9.23 -8.62
CA VAL A 567 -11.75 -8.78 -9.96
C VAL A 567 -12.91 -7.97 -10.56
N LEU A 568 -12.81 -6.65 -10.45
CA LEU A 568 -13.90 -5.71 -10.66
C LEU A 568 -14.68 -5.90 -11.99
N GLY A 569 -16.00 -5.77 -11.95
CA GLY A 569 -16.91 -6.07 -13.05
C GLY A 569 -17.04 -7.57 -13.32
N GLY A 570 -16.61 -8.44 -12.40
CA GLY A 570 -16.79 -9.90 -12.42
C GLY A 570 -16.78 -10.56 -13.80
N GLY A 571 -17.93 -11.13 -14.17
CA GLY A 571 -18.22 -11.77 -15.44
C GLY A 571 -18.82 -10.85 -16.52
N VAL A 572 -18.65 -9.52 -16.44
CA VAL A 572 -19.34 -8.55 -17.32
C VAL A 572 -19.05 -8.80 -18.80
N LEU A 573 -17.79 -9.10 -19.14
CA LEU A 573 -17.36 -9.48 -20.50
C LEU A 573 -17.61 -10.97 -20.83
N GLY A 574 -18.47 -11.65 -20.07
CA GLY A 574 -18.81 -13.07 -20.24
C GLY A 574 -20.25 -13.36 -19.80
N ASN A 575 -20.45 -14.46 -19.06
CA ASN A 575 -21.80 -14.97 -18.75
C ASN A 575 -22.49 -14.35 -17.51
N GLY A 576 -21.76 -13.62 -16.66
CA GLY A 576 -22.32 -13.10 -15.39
C GLY A 576 -23.36 -12.00 -15.65
N ALA A 577 -24.54 -12.11 -15.07
CA ALA A 577 -25.58 -11.07 -15.14
C ALA A 577 -26.31 -10.98 -13.80
N VAL A 578 -25.52 -10.89 -12.73
CA VAL A 578 -26.01 -10.52 -11.40
C VAL A 578 -25.75 -9.02 -11.18
N GLN A 579 -25.98 -8.52 -9.97
CA GLN A 579 -25.99 -7.08 -9.69
C GLN A 579 -24.76 -6.32 -10.24
N GLU A 580 -23.53 -6.79 -9.98
CA GLU A 580 -22.30 -6.13 -10.49
C GLU A 580 -22.29 -6.02 -12.02
N GLU A 581 -22.53 -7.11 -12.76
CA GLU A 581 -22.43 -7.06 -14.22
C GLU A 581 -23.56 -6.28 -14.88
N ILE A 582 -24.76 -6.33 -14.31
CA ILE A 582 -25.90 -5.52 -14.77
C ILE A 582 -25.58 -4.03 -14.57
N ASP A 583 -25.09 -3.67 -13.39
CA ASP A 583 -24.77 -2.29 -13.06
C ASP A 583 -23.65 -1.74 -13.95
N PHE A 584 -22.64 -2.56 -14.26
CA PHE A 584 -21.53 -2.20 -15.14
C PHE A 584 -21.92 -2.07 -16.62
N VAL A 585 -22.94 -2.77 -17.13
CA VAL A 585 -23.43 -2.53 -18.51
C VAL A 585 -24.41 -1.36 -18.58
N GLU A 586 -25.13 -1.06 -17.50
CA GLU A 586 -25.89 0.20 -17.39
C GLU A 586 -24.97 1.42 -17.20
N HIS A 587 -23.78 1.23 -16.62
CA HIS A 587 -22.77 2.27 -16.40
C HIS A 587 -21.43 1.88 -17.05
N PRO A 588 -21.32 1.90 -18.40
CA PRO A 588 -20.19 1.32 -19.13
C PRO A 588 -18.84 1.98 -18.86
N ASP A 589 -18.81 3.20 -18.28
CA ASP A 589 -17.61 3.80 -17.70
C ASP A 589 -16.93 2.85 -16.68
N CYS A 590 -17.70 2.11 -15.88
CA CYS A 590 -17.18 1.21 -14.85
C CYS A 590 -16.40 0.03 -15.45
N ILE A 591 -16.76 -0.44 -16.65
CA ILE A 591 -16.11 -1.58 -17.32
C ILE A 591 -14.61 -1.30 -17.55
N VAL A 592 -14.24 -0.04 -17.83
CA VAL A 592 -12.87 0.32 -18.22
C VAL A 592 -11.87 0.19 -17.07
N ALA A 593 -12.36 0.22 -15.82
CA ALA A 593 -11.56 -0.03 -14.62
C ALA A 593 -10.86 -1.39 -14.67
N ARG A 594 -11.40 -2.38 -15.39
CA ARG A 594 -10.75 -3.70 -15.64
C ARG A 594 -9.38 -3.59 -16.31
N CYS A 595 -9.10 -2.51 -17.02
CA CYS A 595 -7.81 -2.30 -17.69
C CYS A 595 -6.70 -1.89 -16.72
N PHE A 596 -7.03 -1.24 -15.60
CA PHE A 596 -6.03 -0.63 -14.70
C PHE A 596 -6.19 -0.96 -13.22
N MET A 597 -7.35 -1.36 -12.72
CA MET A 597 -7.54 -1.73 -11.31
C MET A 597 -7.16 -3.20 -11.09
N LEU A 598 -6.08 -3.45 -10.33
CA LEU A 598 -5.73 -4.82 -9.90
C LEU A 598 -6.84 -5.46 -9.03
N PRO A 599 -6.87 -6.79 -8.83
CA PRO A 599 -7.88 -7.41 -7.96
C PRO A 599 -7.84 -6.84 -6.53
N MET A 600 -8.98 -6.70 -5.86
CA MET A 600 -9.08 -6.28 -4.47
C MET A 600 -8.60 -7.38 -3.50
N HIS A 601 -7.95 -6.95 -2.41
CA HIS A 601 -7.66 -7.74 -1.23
C HIS A 601 -8.68 -7.44 -0.11
N ASP A 602 -8.73 -8.27 0.93
CA ASP A 602 -9.72 -8.20 2.03
C ASP A 602 -9.90 -6.84 2.74
N HIS A 603 -8.89 -5.97 2.72
CA HIS A 603 -8.91 -4.65 3.36
C HIS A 603 -8.87 -3.50 2.33
N GLU A 604 -9.39 -3.77 1.13
CA GLU A 604 -9.52 -2.81 0.03
C GLU A 604 -10.97 -2.71 -0.43
N ALA A 605 -11.35 -1.56 -0.98
CA ALA A 605 -12.58 -1.36 -1.75
C ALA A 605 -12.25 -0.49 -2.97
N ILE A 606 -13.13 -0.46 -3.97
CA ILE A 606 -13.00 0.45 -5.12
C ILE A 606 -14.19 1.39 -5.11
N ILE A 607 -13.93 2.69 -5.23
CA ILE A 607 -14.97 3.72 -5.34
C ILE A 607 -14.97 4.22 -6.78
N ILE A 608 -16.14 4.30 -7.40
CA ILE A 608 -16.32 4.91 -8.72
C ILE A 608 -17.30 6.07 -8.57
N GLU A 609 -16.83 7.29 -8.79
CA GLU A 609 -17.63 8.51 -8.69
C GLU A 609 -17.85 9.08 -10.10
N GLY A 610 -19.09 9.46 -10.42
CA GLY A 610 -19.42 10.14 -11.68
C GLY A 610 -19.61 9.22 -12.90
N ALA A 611 -19.66 7.90 -12.73
CA ALA A 611 -20.01 6.98 -13.83
C ALA A 611 -21.44 7.26 -14.33
N ARG A 612 -21.61 7.32 -15.66
CA ARG A 612 -22.89 7.68 -16.30
C ARG A 612 -23.79 6.47 -16.48
N LYS A 613 -25.08 6.60 -16.16
CA LYS A 613 -26.09 5.61 -16.56
C LYS A 613 -26.52 5.82 -18.01
N THR A 614 -26.45 4.79 -18.84
CA THR A 614 -26.66 4.87 -20.31
C THR A 614 -27.80 3.99 -20.85
N CYS A 615 -28.45 3.20 -20.00
CA CYS A 615 -29.68 2.48 -20.30
C CYS A 615 -30.36 2.03 -19.00
N LEU A 616 -31.55 1.44 -19.12
CA LEU A 616 -32.21 0.65 -18.09
C LEU A 616 -32.15 -0.85 -18.45
N HIS A 617 -32.67 -1.70 -17.56
CA HIS A 617 -32.88 -3.13 -17.81
C HIS A 617 -34.22 -3.61 -17.25
N THR A 618 -34.52 -4.89 -17.51
CA THR A 618 -35.55 -5.69 -16.83
C THR A 618 -35.03 -7.10 -16.62
N GLY A 619 -35.56 -7.82 -15.63
CA GLY A 619 -35.12 -9.18 -15.31
C GLY A 619 -33.72 -9.24 -14.68
N TYR A 620 -33.31 -10.44 -14.29
CA TYR A 620 -32.05 -10.70 -13.58
C TYR A 620 -31.48 -12.07 -13.96
N GLY A 621 -30.16 -12.24 -13.90
CA GLY A 621 -29.51 -13.48 -14.31
C GLY A 621 -29.82 -13.85 -15.76
N THR A 622 -30.35 -15.06 -15.98
CA THR A 622 -30.76 -15.56 -17.30
C THR A 622 -31.95 -14.81 -17.92
N SER A 623 -32.71 -14.06 -17.12
CA SER A 623 -33.87 -13.27 -17.56
C SER A 623 -33.55 -11.81 -17.90
N PHE A 624 -32.29 -11.38 -17.72
CA PHE A 624 -31.83 -10.03 -18.01
C PHE A 624 -32.12 -9.61 -19.46
N LYS A 625 -32.70 -8.42 -19.64
CA LYS A 625 -32.99 -7.77 -20.93
C LYS A 625 -32.72 -6.27 -20.87
N PHE A 626 -32.15 -5.75 -21.95
CA PHE A 626 -31.89 -4.32 -22.16
C PHE A 626 -33.19 -3.52 -22.32
N LYS A 627 -33.19 -2.28 -21.82
CA LYS A 627 -34.26 -1.29 -22.02
C LYS A 627 -33.64 0.09 -22.29
N ALA A 628 -33.86 0.65 -23.47
CA ALA A 628 -33.21 1.90 -23.90
C ALA A 628 -33.59 3.15 -23.09
N ASP A 629 -34.81 3.22 -22.56
CA ASP A 629 -35.43 4.48 -22.14
C ASP A 629 -35.03 4.99 -20.73
N ILE A 630 -33.98 5.80 -20.69
CA ILE A 630 -33.56 6.58 -19.49
C ILE A 630 -34.53 7.73 -19.18
N ARG A 631 -35.27 8.27 -20.17
CA ARG A 631 -36.14 9.44 -19.98
C ARG A 631 -37.38 9.13 -19.14
N SER A 632 -37.70 7.83 -19.01
CA SER A 632 -38.69 7.32 -18.06
C SER A 632 -38.26 7.35 -16.58
N ASP A 633 -37.01 7.71 -16.26
CA ASP A 633 -36.51 7.83 -14.89
C ASP A 633 -36.62 9.29 -14.37
N PRO A 634 -37.54 9.59 -13.44
CA PRO A 634 -37.76 10.96 -12.97
C PRO A 634 -36.63 11.51 -12.09
N VAL A 635 -35.71 10.66 -11.61
CA VAL A 635 -34.64 11.04 -10.69
C VAL A 635 -33.38 11.40 -11.47
N LEU A 636 -33.03 10.61 -12.50
CA LEU A 636 -31.96 10.94 -13.45
C LEU A 636 -32.24 12.25 -14.22
N MET A 637 -33.52 12.53 -14.48
CA MET A 637 -33.96 13.79 -15.10
C MET A 637 -33.90 15.01 -14.15
N ARG A 638 -33.75 14.80 -12.83
CA ARG A 638 -33.63 15.86 -11.82
C ARG A 638 -32.18 16.13 -11.41
N ASP A 639 -31.44 15.07 -11.08
CA ASP A 639 -30.11 15.18 -10.45
C ASP A 639 -28.94 15.03 -11.47
N GLY A 640 -29.29 14.76 -12.73
CA GLY A 640 -28.38 14.63 -13.87
C GLY A 640 -27.92 13.19 -14.13
N LEU A 641 -27.46 12.92 -15.36
CA LEU A 641 -26.94 11.60 -15.78
C LEU A 641 -25.60 11.21 -15.13
N VAL A 642 -24.99 12.12 -14.36
CA VAL A 642 -23.62 12.02 -13.83
C VAL A 642 -23.65 12.56 -12.40
N ASN A 643 -23.63 11.66 -11.41
CA ASN A 643 -23.41 11.97 -9.98
C ASN A 643 -23.33 10.73 -9.07
N ARG A 644 -23.57 9.51 -9.59
CA ARG A 644 -23.57 8.30 -8.77
C ARG A 644 -22.19 7.99 -8.19
N VAL A 645 -22.18 7.65 -6.90
CA VAL A 645 -21.01 7.13 -6.18
C VAL A 645 -21.24 5.64 -5.92
N MET A 646 -20.45 4.78 -6.55
CA MET A 646 -20.45 3.33 -6.33
C MET A 646 -19.33 2.95 -5.35
N VAL A 647 -19.64 2.04 -4.43
CA VAL A 647 -18.70 1.44 -3.48
C VAL A 647 -18.65 -0.06 -3.75
N CYS A 648 -17.69 -0.44 -4.59
CA CYS A 648 -17.43 -1.81 -5.01
C CYS A 648 -16.70 -2.57 -3.90
N MET A 649 -17.35 -3.59 -3.33
CA MET A 649 -16.78 -4.40 -2.26
C MET A 649 -17.09 -5.90 -2.47
N ASP A 650 -16.05 -6.74 -2.51
CA ASP A 650 -16.20 -8.17 -2.72
C ASP A 650 -16.46 -8.95 -1.43
N ALA A 651 -17.50 -9.78 -1.40
CA ALA A 651 -17.75 -10.74 -0.34
C ALA A 651 -16.94 -12.04 -0.54
N VAL A 652 -16.79 -12.85 0.51
CA VAL A 652 -16.25 -14.21 0.40
C VAL A 652 -17.32 -15.15 -0.19
N ASP A 653 -16.89 -16.03 -1.08
CA ASP A 653 -17.71 -17.11 -1.62
C ASP A 653 -17.81 -18.29 -0.63
N PHE A 654 -18.99 -18.46 -0.05
CA PHE A 654 -19.36 -19.55 0.86
C PHE A 654 -20.27 -20.60 0.19
N SER A 655 -20.50 -20.52 -1.13
CA SER A 655 -21.40 -21.45 -1.85
C SER A 655 -21.09 -22.93 -1.59
N ASN A 656 -19.80 -23.27 -1.51
CA ASN A 656 -19.30 -24.63 -1.24
C ASN A 656 -19.22 -25.00 0.25
N ASN A 657 -19.25 -24.03 1.17
CA ASN A 657 -19.21 -24.28 2.61
C ASN A 657 -19.87 -23.14 3.39
N LYS A 658 -21.20 -23.17 3.46
CA LYS A 658 -22.02 -22.14 4.12
C LYS A 658 -21.73 -21.98 5.61
N ILE A 659 -21.20 -23.01 6.29
CA ILE A 659 -20.93 -22.95 7.73
C ILE A 659 -19.71 -22.05 8.03
N GLN A 660 -18.74 -21.96 7.12
CA GLN A 660 -17.53 -21.14 7.34
C GLN A 660 -17.81 -19.64 7.53
N GLN A 661 -18.95 -19.11 7.07
CA GLN A 661 -19.27 -17.69 7.21
C GLN A 661 -19.48 -17.26 8.66
N TYR A 662 -19.88 -18.19 9.53
CA TYR A 662 -20.11 -17.98 10.96
C TYR A 662 -18.82 -17.99 11.78
N ALA A 663 -17.69 -18.43 11.20
CA ALA A 663 -16.41 -18.40 11.89
C ALA A 663 -15.97 -16.95 12.20
N ARG A 664 -15.49 -16.69 13.42
CA ARG A 664 -15.03 -15.35 13.88
C ARG A 664 -14.08 -14.66 12.90
N GLY A 665 -13.23 -15.41 12.21
CA GLY A 665 -12.33 -14.90 11.16
C GLY A 665 -13.06 -14.43 9.88
N ALA A 666 -14.09 -15.15 9.44
CA ALA A 666 -14.92 -14.77 8.30
C ALA A 666 -15.76 -13.52 8.60
N ILE A 667 -16.44 -13.49 9.76
CA ILE A 667 -17.19 -12.31 10.23
C ILE A 667 -16.26 -11.08 10.31
N LYS A 668 -15.05 -11.24 10.86
CA LYS A 668 -14.05 -10.16 10.94
C LYS A 668 -13.60 -9.67 9.55
N ARG A 669 -13.42 -10.58 8.59
CA ARG A 669 -13.05 -10.25 7.20
C ARG A 669 -14.13 -9.41 6.52
N GLU A 670 -15.38 -9.86 6.58
CA GLU A 670 -16.50 -9.17 5.93
C GLU A 670 -16.79 -7.80 6.57
N LEU A 671 -16.63 -7.69 7.89
CA LEU A 671 -16.70 -6.42 8.62
C LEU A 671 -15.60 -5.44 8.18
N ILE A 672 -14.34 -5.90 8.05
CA ILE A 672 -13.23 -5.08 7.53
C ILE A 672 -13.55 -4.59 6.11
N LYS A 673 -14.05 -5.48 5.25
CA LYS A 673 -14.36 -5.17 3.85
C LYS A 673 -15.45 -4.10 3.74
N ALA A 674 -16.59 -4.28 4.41
CA ALA A 674 -17.68 -3.30 4.41
C ALA A 674 -17.23 -1.96 5.03
N TYR A 675 -16.51 -2.00 6.15
CA TYR A 675 -15.93 -0.80 6.77
C TYR A 675 -14.94 -0.08 5.84
N THR A 676 -14.14 -0.82 5.06
CA THR A 676 -13.21 -0.22 4.08
C THR A 676 -13.95 0.59 3.03
N GLY A 677 -15.06 0.06 2.51
CA GLY A 677 -15.94 0.82 1.63
C GLY A 677 -16.46 2.08 2.32
N PHE A 678 -17.19 1.90 3.42
CA PHE A 678 -17.99 2.95 4.05
C PHE A 678 -17.17 4.07 4.73
N SER A 679 -15.94 3.80 5.18
CA SER A 679 -15.11 4.78 5.91
C SER A 679 -14.30 5.73 5.01
N THR A 680 -14.53 5.71 3.70
CA THR A 680 -13.79 6.54 2.74
C THR A 680 -14.18 8.03 2.84
N HIS A 681 -13.19 8.91 3.02
CA HIS A 681 -13.38 10.31 3.45
C HIS A 681 -14.17 11.21 2.47
N SER A 682 -14.31 10.83 1.19
CA SER A 682 -15.09 11.58 0.19
C SER A 682 -16.53 11.09 -0.01
N LEU A 683 -16.98 10.06 0.72
CA LEU A 683 -18.30 9.49 0.52
C LEU A 683 -19.41 10.35 1.14
N PRO A 684 -20.60 10.39 0.51
CA PRO A 684 -21.83 10.79 1.18
C PRO A 684 -22.07 9.96 2.45
N LYS A 685 -22.81 10.50 3.42
CA LYS A 685 -23.02 9.84 4.71
C LYS A 685 -24.21 8.87 4.75
N ASN A 686 -24.89 8.64 3.63
CA ASN A 686 -26.00 7.69 3.53
C ASN A 686 -25.63 6.57 2.56
N ALA A 687 -25.82 5.31 2.97
CA ALA A 687 -25.56 4.14 2.13
C ALA A 687 -26.86 3.56 1.55
N VAL A 688 -26.81 3.08 0.30
CA VAL A 688 -27.81 2.18 -0.30
C VAL A 688 -27.13 0.85 -0.56
N THR A 689 -27.64 -0.23 0.03
CA THR A 689 -27.08 -1.59 -0.09
C THR A 689 -28.20 -2.64 -0.03
N GLY A 690 -27.85 -3.92 0.11
CA GLY A 690 -28.78 -5.03 0.30
C GLY A 690 -28.02 -6.33 0.55
N ASN A 691 -28.53 -7.42 -0.04
CA ASN A 691 -28.08 -8.82 0.09
C ASN A 691 -26.68 -9.12 -0.49
N TRP A 692 -25.68 -8.37 -0.05
CA TRP A 692 -24.28 -8.44 -0.44
C TRP A 692 -23.68 -9.83 -0.18
N GLY A 693 -23.24 -10.50 -1.25
CA GLY A 693 -22.65 -11.84 -1.18
C GLY A 693 -23.64 -12.97 -0.85
N CYS A 694 -24.96 -12.73 -0.84
CA CYS A 694 -25.94 -13.74 -0.44
C CYS A 694 -26.43 -14.63 -1.59
N GLY A 695 -26.37 -14.13 -2.83
CA GLY A 695 -26.80 -14.85 -4.03
C GLY A 695 -25.79 -15.92 -4.46
N ALA A 696 -25.04 -15.67 -5.54
CA ALA A 696 -24.08 -16.62 -6.09
C ALA A 696 -23.00 -17.08 -5.09
N PHE A 697 -22.67 -16.26 -4.10
CA PHE A 697 -21.67 -16.54 -3.06
C PHE A 697 -22.26 -17.21 -1.80
N GLY A 698 -23.56 -17.49 -1.77
CA GLY A 698 -24.19 -18.36 -0.76
C GLY A 698 -24.20 -17.85 0.69
N GLY A 699 -23.90 -16.57 0.92
CA GLY A 699 -23.96 -15.94 2.24
C GLY A 699 -25.38 -15.80 2.81
N ASP A 700 -25.46 -15.69 4.13
CA ASP A 700 -26.70 -15.51 4.88
C ASP A 700 -27.16 -14.02 4.87
N PRO A 701 -28.37 -13.70 4.40
CA PRO A 701 -28.86 -12.32 4.32
C PRO A 701 -28.91 -11.56 5.65
N VAL A 702 -29.27 -12.24 6.75
CA VAL A 702 -29.41 -11.61 8.07
C VAL A 702 -28.02 -11.27 8.62
N LEU A 703 -27.08 -12.22 8.57
CA LEU A 703 -25.69 -12.01 8.98
C LEU A 703 -25.03 -10.89 8.15
N LYS A 704 -25.21 -10.88 6.83
CA LYS A 704 -24.66 -9.83 5.95
C LYS A 704 -25.28 -8.47 6.21
N ALA A 705 -26.58 -8.38 6.49
CA ALA A 705 -27.22 -7.13 6.88
C ALA A 705 -26.65 -6.60 8.20
N VAL A 706 -26.55 -7.46 9.21
CA VAL A 706 -26.02 -7.13 10.54
C VAL A 706 -24.55 -6.68 10.48
N ILE A 707 -23.70 -7.36 9.70
CA ILE A 707 -22.30 -6.95 9.47
C ILE A 707 -22.22 -5.57 8.80
N GLN A 708 -23.10 -5.28 7.83
CA GLN A 708 -23.13 -3.98 7.15
C GLN A 708 -23.64 -2.86 8.06
N ILE A 709 -24.62 -3.12 8.94
CA ILE A 709 -25.07 -2.16 9.97
C ILE A 709 -23.89 -1.84 10.91
N LEU A 710 -23.18 -2.85 11.40
CA LEU A 710 -22.02 -2.67 12.28
C LEU A 710 -20.90 -1.86 11.59
N ALA A 711 -20.63 -2.15 10.31
CA ALA A 711 -19.68 -1.39 9.49
C ALA A 711 -20.10 0.07 9.29
N ALA A 712 -21.39 0.33 9.07
CA ALA A 712 -21.95 1.67 8.90
C ALA A 712 -21.80 2.51 10.16
N SER A 713 -22.09 1.93 11.33
CA SER A 713 -21.90 2.59 12.63
C SER A 713 -20.43 2.90 12.91
N LEU A 714 -19.51 1.95 12.64
CA LEU A 714 -18.05 2.16 12.72
C LEU A 714 -17.55 3.27 11.77
N ALA A 715 -18.15 3.43 10.60
CA ALA A 715 -17.80 4.44 9.61
C ALA A 715 -18.45 5.82 9.87
N TYR A 716 -19.25 5.95 10.94
CA TYR A 716 -20.09 7.11 11.23
C TYR A 716 -20.92 7.51 10.01
N LEU A 717 -21.65 6.56 9.44
CA LEU A 717 -22.72 6.87 8.50
C LEU A 717 -23.93 7.40 9.26
N ASN A 718 -24.72 8.22 8.56
CA ASN A 718 -26.00 8.71 9.03
C ASN A 718 -27.05 7.60 8.89
N SER A 719 -27.29 7.12 7.66
CA SER A 719 -28.27 6.06 7.39
C SER A 719 -27.71 4.93 6.53
N ILE A 720 -28.34 3.76 6.64
CA ILE A 720 -28.17 2.61 5.76
C ILE A 720 -29.55 2.19 5.26
N HIS A 721 -29.75 2.26 3.95
CA HIS A 721 -30.96 1.80 3.28
C HIS A 721 -30.71 0.42 2.71
N TYR A 722 -31.41 -0.59 3.26
CA TYR A 722 -31.18 -2.00 2.95
C TYR A 722 -32.29 -2.55 2.04
N CYS A 723 -31.95 -2.84 0.80
CA CYS A 723 -32.83 -3.45 -0.20
C CYS A 723 -32.95 -4.96 0.05
N CYS A 724 -34.15 -5.40 0.45
CA CYS A 724 -34.45 -6.81 0.74
C CYS A 724 -34.88 -7.61 -0.51
N PHE A 725 -34.96 -6.98 -1.69
CA PHE A 725 -35.31 -7.61 -2.97
C PHE A 725 -36.62 -8.44 -2.95
N GLY A 726 -37.63 -7.97 -2.22
CA GLY A 726 -38.92 -8.65 -2.07
C GLY A 726 -39.03 -9.61 -0.88
N ASP A 727 -37.94 -9.82 -0.13
CA ASP A 727 -37.98 -10.59 1.12
C ASP A 727 -38.63 -9.76 2.25
N ASN A 728 -39.93 -9.98 2.46
CA ASN A 728 -40.71 -9.33 3.51
C ASN A 728 -40.32 -9.81 4.92
N GLN A 729 -39.79 -11.03 5.06
CA GLN A 729 -39.40 -11.57 6.37
C GLN A 729 -38.12 -10.87 6.84
N LEU A 730 -37.09 -10.87 5.99
CA LEU A 730 -35.85 -10.12 6.23
C LEU A 730 -36.12 -8.63 6.50
N HIS A 731 -37.06 -8.02 5.77
CA HIS A 731 -37.46 -6.64 6.01
C HIS A 731 -38.00 -6.42 7.43
N ASN A 732 -38.94 -7.27 7.86
CA ASN A 732 -39.53 -7.19 9.21
C ASN A 732 -38.49 -7.45 10.31
N ASP A 733 -37.61 -8.42 10.13
CA ASP A 733 -36.55 -8.77 11.08
C ASP A 733 -35.55 -7.62 11.24
N LEU A 734 -35.19 -6.93 10.16
CA LEU A 734 -34.32 -5.75 10.21
C LEU A 734 -35.01 -4.54 10.83
N LEU A 735 -36.32 -4.35 10.66
CA LEU A 735 -37.08 -3.33 11.39
C LEU A 735 -37.14 -3.61 12.89
N LEU A 736 -37.32 -4.88 13.29
CA LEU A 736 -37.31 -5.30 14.69
C LEU A 736 -35.92 -5.16 15.32
N LEU A 737 -34.86 -5.50 14.60
CA LEU A 737 -33.48 -5.24 15.03
C LEU A 737 -33.24 -3.73 15.21
N SER A 738 -33.70 -2.92 14.25
CA SER A 738 -33.58 -1.46 14.29
C SER A 738 -34.25 -0.84 15.52
N SER A 739 -35.49 -1.25 15.82
CA SER A 739 -36.24 -0.71 16.97
C SER A 739 -35.59 -1.10 18.30
N ASN A 740 -35.07 -2.33 18.42
CA ASN A 740 -34.34 -2.79 19.61
C ASN A 740 -32.99 -2.07 19.80
N LEU A 741 -32.23 -1.84 18.72
CA LEU A 741 -30.98 -1.07 18.78
C LEU A 741 -31.20 0.42 19.11
N LYS A 742 -32.39 0.97 18.83
CA LYS A 742 -32.77 2.35 19.24
C LYS A 742 -33.17 2.43 20.71
N SER A 743 -33.82 1.40 21.25
CA SER A 743 -34.34 1.40 22.63
C SER A 743 -33.32 0.99 23.69
N HIS A 744 -32.21 0.35 23.29
CA HIS A 744 -31.17 -0.14 24.21
C HIS A 744 -29.81 0.53 23.97
N THR A 745 -29.03 0.72 25.05
CA THR A 745 -27.66 1.24 25.00
C THR A 745 -26.65 0.16 24.62
N VAL A 746 -26.79 -0.44 23.44
CA VAL A 746 -25.88 -1.48 22.91
C VAL A 746 -24.65 -0.80 22.31
N THR A 747 -23.44 -1.21 22.69
CA THR A 747 -22.20 -0.71 22.04
C THR A 747 -21.88 -1.49 20.76
N ILE A 748 -21.03 -0.91 19.90
CA ILE A 748 -20.43 -1.62 18.76
C ILE A 748 -19.69 -2.90 19.20
N GLY A 749 -19.08 -2.90 20.40
CA GLY A 749 -18.41 -4.07 20.97
C GLY A 749 -19.39 -5.17 21.36
N ASP A 750 -20.44 -4.82 22.11
CA ASP A 750 -21.50 -5.77 22.51
C ASP A 750 -22.18 -6.38 21.29
N PHE A 751 -22.46 -5.56 20.26
CA PHE A 751 -23.10 -6.04 19.04
C PHE A 751 -22.18 -7.00 18.28
N TYR A 752 -20.87 -6.72 18.20
CA TYR A 752 -19.90 -7.64 17.58
C TYR A 752 -19.80 -8.98 18.32
N GLU A 753 -19.68 -8.98 19.65
CA GLU A 753 -19.62 -10.21 20.42
C GLU A 753 -20.95 -10.97 20.43
N ALA A 754 -22.10 -10.29 20.35
CA ALA A 754 -23.41 -10.94 20.18
C ALA A 754 -23.49 -11.68 18.83
N ILE A 755 -23.02 -11.08 17.73
CA ILE A 755 -22.93 -11.73 16.41
C ILE A 755 -22.04 -12.96 16.49
N VAL A 756 -20.82 -12.80 17.03
CA VAL A 756 -19.84 -13.89 17.08
C VAL A 756 -20.28 -15.01 18.05
N THR A 757 -20.95 -14.70 19.15
CA THR A 757 -21.44 -15.70 20.10
C THR A 757 -22.60 -16.50 19.51
N THR A 758 -23.58 -15.81 18.90
CA THR A 758 -24.72 -16.46 18.23
C THR A 758 -24.26 -17.33 17.06
N ALA A 759 -23.19 -16.93 16.37
CA ALA A 759 -22.58 -17.69 15.28
C ALA A 759 -21.82 -18.97 15.72
N ASN A 760 -21.70 -19.25 17.03
CA ASN A 760 -21.16 -20.50 17.57
C ASN A 760 -22.25 -21.43 18.15
N LEU A 761 -23.54 -21.06 18.02
CA LEU A 761 -24.70 -21.91 18.36
C LEU A 761 -25.14 -22.74 17.14
#